data_AF-A0A356M4N6-F1
#
_entry.id   AF-A0A356M4N6-F1
#
_cell.length_a   1.000
_cell.length_b   1.000
_cell.length_c   1.000
_cell.angle_alpha   90.00
_cell.angle_beta   90.00
_cell.angle_gamma   90.00
#
_symmetry.space_group_name_H-M   'P 1'
#
loop_
_entity.id
_entity.type
_entity.pdbx_description
1 polymer ?
#
loop_
_entity_poly.entity_id
_entity_poly.type
_entity_poly.pdbx_seq_one_letter_code
_entity_poly.pdbx_strand_id
1 'polypeptide(L)'
;MRIYPYYLDVTNNPDYTRRPVRVLSWDDLGGNTQFFIELVHAQKDGVLFDLERELDLYIDRHHLGTIMAPYAYNLFADNLDELVAAYRQRGLFIAHIWGFVPQVNPEIGWGHLNFTSAIRDALERGLGRNYLGIGNGEQDGRYFGQYAPAVCPAPLERKEQYWQFHRFARRLICDLGGKTTDICSLSSGYYFLREGHTTVTQAETAQALPNAQVYYAMLRGAGKRFGVLWSAGDSVFNKWGFKGYSLDEASDQIVPGYGLGPEKGTSLALLKRLTWLHILHNVAFTGFEINYIVGDSLQERAQYLEKPDDEGKRHVLPIDYARPQLSPIGRLQAEAREIVSGRVRAGVHLAPLAIVLDYFSGWAMPRHLYSASIYKVWGNIPYNQGDYLTHLLLDMLYPGYTDSGFYHDERGFIAPTPYGDIADILLSDAPAECYKQYDTVVLAGDLTGMLPEIEDKLREYVSCGGRLVLTAANAAGFSTGLTGVQFTGELKLFERQAEITAPGMKIIEPLSFELNLCSLSEKAEVLASCESMPLYVRHPYGNGFVLTLLSPHGIQKIPSLTGAIENLDDKPLADPYSLTEAARYLFAGEFKRLQLFEAGGGLSVTAARRSPNHYEVLLLNNELAEKPFRIVSHVGAISEIREVRLGSDLSGERGYRPGGFEKAALGDDTAQTIAGLSARLFEVTVVAETAALICEINLGRAPQGLSLSFGQPVSLEREIMLRPSFLQHYDGVKVSWRYFASHESAWLQEEIKWLTEQPADLSVDFTDGLNGYPDLVLSDSFPELWAESRAAINRIFDKMAAAGVKDAVFSPSITIPGKDSPEEQQRLFIRIMTILARDAAERAITIHMQIKPGRQKWSSITMLEMLRSAGQNNLRFCLNTAHSLLIGEDPVKILELAGDCCGMILLSTPGQDEFGQNYDAHLPLSGSPFAPGLSELIRAGAGQRLVLDAAYSQEDDEYRDAAFIEKIKNDRI
;
A
#
# COMPACT_ATOMS: atom_id res chain seq x y z
N MET A 1 -24.58 14.53 0.75
CA MET A 1 -23.32 13.78 0.55
C MET A 1 -22.17 14.76 0.51
N ARG A 2 -20.96 14.33 0.86
CA ARG A 2 -19.72 15.10 0.73
C ARG A 2 -18.84 14.49 -0.37
N ILE A 3 -18.03 15.30 -1.04
CA ILE A 3 -17.10 14.88 -2.10
C ILE A 3 -15.72 15.49 -1.89
N TYR A 4 -14.66 14.78 -2.28
CA TYR A 4 -13.27 15.25 -2.22
C TYR A 4 -12.77 15.62 -3.63
N PRO A 5 -12.73 16.92 -3.99
CA PRO A 5 -12.53 17.35 -5.37
C PRO A 5 -11.07 17.71 -5.68
N TYR A 6 -10.09 17.06 -5.05
CA TYR A 6 -8.66 17.34 -5.24
C TYR A 6 -7.94 16.14 -5.83
N TYR A 7 -7.03 16.39 -6.76
CA TYR A 7 -6.14 15.35 -7.26
C TYR A 7 -5.19 14.87 -6.16
N LEU A 8 -4.68 13.65 -6.31
CA LEU A 8 -3.57 13.19 -5.49
C LEU A 8 -2.33 14.05 -5.78
N ASP A 9 -1.95 14.87 -4.80
CA ASP A 9 -0.66 15.57 -4.77
C ASP A 9 0.33 14.75 -3.94
N VAL A 10 1.28 14.12 -4.64
CA VAL A 10 2.31 13.30 -4.01
C VAL A 10 3.26 14.10 -3.12
N THR A 11 3.40 15.41 -3.35
CA THR A 11 4.33 16.27 -2.62
C THR A 11 3.84 16.60 -1.20
N ASN A 12 2.53 16.45 -0.96
CA ASN A 12 1.91 16.62 0.36
C ASN A 12 2.05 15.39 1.25
N ASN A 13 2.63 14.29 0.76
CA ASN A 13 2.88 13.10 1.56
C ASN A 13 4.15 13.29 2.43
N PRO A 14 4.12 12.97 3.73
CA PRO A 14 5.27 13.16 4.63
C PRO A 14 6.51 12.37 4.20
N ASP A 15 6.35 11.27 3.48
CA ASP A 15 7.46 10.44 3.01
C ASP A 15 8.00 10.85 1.64
N TYR A 16 7.42 11.86 0.98
CA TYR A 16 7.86 12.34 -0.35
C TYR A 16 9.35 12.65 -0.41
N THR A 17 9.91 13.21 0.67
CA THR A 17 11.33 13.58 0.78
C THR A 17 12.18 12.55 1.52
N ARG A 18 11.57 11.52 2.10
CA ARG A 18 12.25 10.52 2.94
C ARG A 18 12.43 9.16 2.27
N ARG A 19 11.70 8.90 1.18
CA ARG A 19 11.82 7.66 0.39
C ARG A 19 13.22 7.51 -0.23
N PRO A 20 13.69 6.26 -0.40
CA PRO A 20 14.95 5.99 -1.09
C PRO A 20 14.90 6.39 -2.58
N VAL A 21 13.70 6.39 -3.17
CA VAL A 21 13.49 6.88 -4.54
C VAL A 21 12.45 7.98 -4.59
N ARG A 22 12.65 8.90 -5.52
CA ARG A 22 11.68 9.95 -5.79
C ARG A 22 10.52 9.41 -6.65
N VAL A 23 9.31 9.70 -6.22
CA VAL A 23 8.07 9.35 -6.92
C VAL A 23 7.70 10.36 -8.01
N LEU A 24 6.96 9.91 -9.01
CA LEU A 24 6.45 10.72 -10.12
C LEU A 24 5.38 11.70 -9.62
N SER A 25 5.41 12.95 -10.09
CA SER A 25 4.40 13.98 -9.80
C SER A 25 3.65 14.43 -11.05
N TRP A 26 2.51 15.11 -10.86
CA TRP A 26 1.76 15.68 -11.98
C TRP A 26 2.55 16.77 -12.71
N ASP A 27 3.41 17.51 -12.00
CA ASP A 27 4.28 18.52 -12.60
C ASP A 27 5.31 17.91 -13.56
N ASP A 28 5.84 16.72 -13.23
CA ASP A 28 6.75 15.99 -14.14
C ASP A 28 6.05 15.65 -15.47
N LEU A 29 4.74 15.45 -15.44
CA LEU A 29 3.92 15.07 -16.59
C LEU A 29 3.24 16.26 -17.28
N GLY A 30 3.56 17.49 -16.90
CA GLY A 30 2.92 18.69 -17.46
C GLY A 30 1.42 18.80 -17.13
N GLY A 31 0.98 18.16 -16.05
CA GLY A 31 -0.38 18.24 -15.53
C GLY A 31 -1.43 17.40 -16.28
N ASN A 32 -1.04 16.49 -17.18
CA ASN A 32 -1.95 15.64 -17.94
C ASN A 32 -1.53 14.17 -17.91
N THR A 33 -2.50 13.27 -18.12
CA THR A 33 -2.22 11.85 -18.38
C THR A 33 -1.35 11.69 -19.61
N GLN A 34 -0.24 10.96 -19.48
CA GLN A 34 0.66 10.63 -20.58
C GLN A 34 0.33 9.25 -21.18
N PHE A 35 0.99 8.90 -22.28
CA PHE A 35 0.80 7.60 -22.93
C PHE A 35 2.12 6.84 -22.98
N PHE A 36 2.06 5.54 -22.68
CA PHE A 36 3.22 4.66 -22.78
C PHE A 36 3.21 3.84 -24.07
N ILE A 37 4.41 3.39 -24.45
CA ILE A 37 4.65 2.54 -25.61
C ILE A 37 5.67 1.49 -25.16
N GLU A 38 5.29 0.21 -25.19
CA GLU A 38 6.30 -0.84 -25.10
C GLU A 38 7.00 -1.01 -26.43
N LEU A 39 8.32 -1.20 -26.39
CA LEU A 39 9.15 -1.35 -27.58
C LEU A 39 10.24 -2.40 -27.38
N VAL A 40 10.62 -3.04 -28.48
CA VAL A 40 11.77 -3.94 -28.57
C VAL A 40 12.67 -3.34 -29.64
N HIS A 41 13.68 -2.56 -29.26
CA HIS A 41 14.53 -1.90 -30.25
C HIS A 41 15.26 -2.91 -31.13
N ALA A 42 15.43 -2.55 -32.42
CA ALA A 42 16.15 -3.38 -33.38
C ALA A 42 17.62 -3.53 -32.92
N GLN A 43 18.11 -4.77 -32.92
CA GLN A 43 19.38 -5.11 -32.30
C GLN A 43 20.09 -6.21 -33.09
N LYS A 44 21.39 -6.05 -33.32
CA LYS A 44 22.24 -7.03 -33.99
C LYS A 44 23.60 -7.10 -33.30
N ASP A 45 24.05 -8.31 -32.97
CA ASP A 45 25.37 -8.54 -32.37
C ASP A 45 25.62 -7.69 -31.11
N GLY A 46 24.59 -7.52 -30.27
CA GLY A 46 24.70 -6.70 -29.05
C GLY A 46 24.54 -5.18 -29.26
N VAL A 47 24.35 -4.72 -30.50
CA VAL A 47 24.28 -3.29 -30.84
C VAL A 47 22.89 -2.92 -31.36
N LEU A 48 22.31 -1.85 -30.82
CA LEU A 48 21.05 -1.27 -31.29
C LEU A 48 21.27 -0.50 -32.59
N PHE A 49 20.34 -0.61 -33.55
CA PHE A 49 20.41 0.11 -34.83
C PHE A 49 19.04 0.65 -35.25
N ASP A 50 19.00 1.57 -36.23
CA ASP A 50 17.78 2.26 -36.71
C ASP A 50 16.99 3.04 -35.64
N LEU A 51 17.57 3.27 -34.45
CA LEU A 51 16.98 3.97 -33.30
C LEU A 51 16.26 5.26 -33.68
N GLU A 52 16.93 6.18 -34.39
CA GLU A 52 16.35 7.47 -34.78
C GLU A 52 15.12 7.30 -35.67
N ARG A 53 15.17 6.36 -36.62
CA ARG A 53 14.06 6.12 -37.55
C ARG A 53 12.85 5.49 -36.87
N GLU A 54 13.10 4.60 -35.91
CA GLU A 54 12.05 4.00 -35.07
C GLU A 54 11.39 5.06 -34.18
N LEU A 55 12.20 5.90 -33.51
CA LEU A 55 11.67 6.99 -32.69
C LEU A 55 10.94 8.06 -33.52
N ASP A 56 11.44 8.41 -34.69
CA ASP A 56 10.76 9.33 -35.62
C ASP A 56 9.37 8.79 -35.99
N LEU A 57 9.23 7.47 -36.16
CA LEU A 57 7.97 6.84 -36.51
C LEU A 57 6.97 6.91 -35.36
N TYR A 58 7.37 6.44 -34.17
CA TYR A 58 6.48 6.32 -33.01
C TYR A 58 6.16 7.66 -32.36
N ILE A 59 7.17 8.53 -32.22
CA ILE A 59 7.11 9.74 -31.41
C ILE A 59 6.81 10.96 -32.27
N ASP A 60 7.61 11.19 -33.32
CA ASP A 60 7.57 12.44 -34.08
C ASP A 60 6.50 12.43 -35.16
N ARG A 61 6.25 11.28 -35.81
CA ARG A 61 5.24 11.14 -36.87
C ARG A 61 3.87 10.74 -36.34
N HIS A 62 3.81 9.71 -35.50
CA HIS A 62 2.53 9.15 -35.04
C HIS A 62 2.13 9.57 -33.64
N HIS A 63 3.01 10.25 -32.91
CA HIS A 63 2.62 10.91 -31.67
C HIS A 63 1.97 9.92 -30.69
N LEU A 64 2.56 8.73 -30.52
CA LEU A 64 1.92 7.64 -29.78
C LEU A 64 2.07 7.77 -28.25
N GLY A 65 3.08 8.48 -27.76
CA GLY A 65 3.36 8.53 -26.32
C GLY A 65 4.67 9.21 -25.99
N THR A 66 4.93 9.35 -24.69
CA THR A 66 6.16 9.96 -24.14
C THR A 66 6.81 9.10 -23.06
N ILE A 67 6.13 8.05 -22.61
CA ILE A 67 6.65 7.07 -21.64
C ILE A 67 7.08 5.83 -22.42
N MET A 68 8.36 5.49 -22.37
CA MET A 68 8.92 4.35 -23.08
C MET A 68 9.09 3.18 -22.15
N ALA A 69 8.60 2.02 -22.57
CA ALA A 69 8.73 0.74 -21.88
C ALA A 69 9.58 -0.23 -22.73
N PRO A 70 10.91 -0.02 -22.79
CA PRO A 70 11.78 -0.85 -23.60
C PRO A 70 11.90 -2.27 -23.00
N TYR A 71 12.08 -3.25 -23.86
CA TYR A 71 12.39 -4.62 -23.46
C TYR A 71 13.74 -4.67 -22.73
N ALA A 72 13.80 -5.40 -21.60
CA ALA A 72 14.93 -5.37 -20.68
C ALA A 72 16.28 -5.69 -21.35
N TYR A 73 16.30 -6.56 -22.36
CA TYR A 73 17.52 -6.92 -23.09
C TYR A 73 18.12 -5.77 -23.91
N ASN A 74 17.32 -4.76 -24.31
CA ASN A 74 17.85 -3.57 -24.98
C ASN A 74 18.77 -2.75 -24.05
N LEU A 75 18.61 -2.90 -22.72
CA LEU A 75 19.46 -2.21 -21.75
C LEU A 75 20.84 -2.84 -21.58
N PHE A 76 21.06 -4.01 -22.17
CA PHE A 76 22.35 -4.72 -22.17
C PHE A 76 23.11 -4.51 -23.49
N ALA A 77 22.64 -3.61 -24.35
CA ALA A 77 23.33 -3.30 -25.60
C ALA A 77 24.63 -2.53 -25.38
N ASP A 78 25.64 -2.79 -26.22
CA ASP A 78 26.96 -2.15 -26.14
C ASP A 78 26.89 -0.63 -26.35
N ASN A 79 25.87 -0.15 -27.07
CA ASN A 79 25.60 1.26 -27.33
C ASN A 79 24.39 1.81 -26.53
N LEU A 80 24.18 1.33 -25.30
CA LEU A 80 23.13 1.86 -24.39
C LEU A 80 23.14 3.39 -24.28
N ASP A 81 24.32 4.01 -24.27
CA ASP A 81 24.45 5.47 -24.18
C ASP A 81 23.79 6.21 -25.35
N GLU A 82 23.75 5.60 -26.55
CA GLU A 82 23.06 6.16 -27.72
C GLU A 82 21.53 6.15 -27.54
N LEU A 83 20.97 5.04 -27.03
CA LEU A 83 19.55 4.94 -26.68
C LEU A 83 19.17 6.01 -25.64
N VAL A 84 19.96 6.12 -24.59
CA VAL A 84 19.77 7.09 -23.51
C VAL A 84 19.84 8.52 -24.03
N ALA A 85 20.79 8.83 -24.91
CA ALA A 85 20.91 10.14 -25.54
C ALA A 85 19.71 10.47 -26.44
N ALA A 86 19.26 9.52 -27.26
CA ALA A 86 18.11 9.70 -28.14
C ALA A 86 16.81 9.98 -27.36
N TYR A 87 16.61 9.26 -26.25
CA TYR A 87 15.46 9.47 -25.36
C TYR A 87 15.52 10.83 -24.67
N ARG A 88 16.71 11.20 -24.15
CA ARG A 88 16.92 12.51 -23.53
C ARG A 88 16.64 13.65 -24.49
N GLN A 89 17.13 13.55 -25.73
CA GLN A 89 16.94 14.57 -26.76
C GLN A 89 15.46 14.84 -27.06
N ARG A 90 14.62 13.80 -26.99
CA ARG A 90 13.18 13.87 -27.21
C ARG A 90 12.37 14.13 -25.92
N GLY A 91 13.03 14.24 -24.76
CA GLY A 91 12.37 14.45 -23.47
C GLY A 91 11.52 13.27 -23.01
N LEU A 92 11.84 12.05 -23.46
CA LEU A 92 11.08 10.83 -23.16
C LEU A 92 11.37 10.31 -21.75
N PHE A 93 10.40 9.64 -21.16
CA PHE A 93 10.54 8.90 -19.90
C PHE A 93 10.85 7.44 -20.17
N ILE A 94 11.52 6.76 -19.24
CA ILE A 94 11.63 5.30 -19.19
C ILE A 94 10.91 4.80 -17.95
N ALA A 95 9.94 3.92 -18.15
CA ALA A 95 9.18 3.23 -17.10
C ALA A 95 8.90 1.81 -17.57
N HIS A 96 8.47 0.91 -16.68
CA HIS A 96 8.03 -0.42 -17.08
C HIS A 96 9.02 -1.15 -18.04
N ILE A 97 10.29 -1.24 -17.65
CA ILE A 97 11.21 -2.10 -18.38
C ILE A 97 10.76 -3.56 -18.18
N TRP A 98 10.31 -4.21 -19.24
CA TRP A 98 9.64 -5.51 -19.19
C TRP A 98 10.54 -6.66 -19.64
N GLY A 99 10.15 -7.91 -19.34
CA GLY A 99 10.91 -9.12 -19.72
C GLY A 99 11.82 -9.68 -18.63
N PHE A 100 11.68 -9.22 -17.39
CA PHE A 100 12.33 -9.83 -16.22
C PHE A 100 11.42 -10.90 -15.59
N VAL A 101 11.92 -12.13 -15.46
CA VAL A 101 11.25 -13.19 -14.69
C VAL A 101 12.28 -13.89 -13.80
N PRO A 102 12.12 -13.86 -12.47
CA PRO A 102 13.11 -14.43 -11.56
C PRO A 102 13.19 -15.96 -11.74
N GLN A 103 14.41 -16.51 -11.58
CA GLN A 103 14.72 -17.95 -11.66
C GLN A 103 14.49 -18.61 -13.04
N VAL A 104 14.16 -17.84 -14.09
CA VAL A 104 14.11 -18.32 -15.47
C VAL A 104 15.46 -18.11 -16.14
N ASN A 105 15.93 -19.11 -16.91
CA ASN A 105 17.19 -19.00 -17.65
C ASN A 105 17.08 -17.85 -18.69
N PRO A 106 17.93 -16.82 -18.65
CA PRO A 106 17.88 -15.72 -19.62
C PRO A 106 18.19 -16.15 -21.06
N GLU A 107 18.74 -17.35 -21.26
CA GLU A 107 19.00 -17.89 -22.58
C GLU A 107 17.72 -18.32 -23.33
N ILE A 108 16.63 -18.62 -22.63
CA ILE A 108 15.38 -19.12 -23.24
C ILE A 108 14.31 -18.03 -23.45
N GLY A 109 14.67 -16.75 -23.23
CA GLY A 109 13.73 -15.63 -23.22
C GLY A 109 13.17 -15.34 -21.83
N TRP A 110 12.75 -14.09 -21.58
CA TRP A 110 12.13 -13.62 -20.33
C TRP A 110 12.78 -14.21 -19.07
N GLY A 111 13.95 -13.70 -18.69
CA GLY A 111 14.82 -14.38 -17.72
C GLY A 111 15.16 -13.57 -16.48
N HIS A 112 15.93 -14.22 -15.60
CA HIS A 112 16.59 -13.54 -14.50
C HIS A 112 17.73 -12.70 -15.07
N LEU A 113 17.52 -11.38 -15.12
CA LEU A 113 18.49 -10.42 -15.62
C LEU A 113 19.19 -9.71 -14.46
N ASN A 114 20.50 -9.51 -14.57
CA ASN A 114 21.28 -8.81 -13.57
C ASN A 114 21.53 -7.36 -13.99
N PHE A 115 20.73 -6.43 -13.47
CA PHE A 115 20.87 -5.01 -13.75
C PHE A 115 22.08 -4.41 -13.01
N THR A 116 23.24 -4.48 -13.68
CA THR A 116 24.51 -3.97 -13.14
C THR A 116 24.46 -2.49 -12.78
N SER A 117 25.34 -2.05 -11.88
CA SER A 117 25.45 -0.62 -11.54
C SER A 117 25.76 0.25 -12.77
N ALA A 118 26.48 -0.26 -13.77
CA ALA A 118 26.78 0.47 -14.99
C ALA A 118 25.51 0.83 -15.80
N ILE A 119 24.57 -0.11 -15.94
CA ILE A 119 23.29 0.14 -16.63
C ILE A 119 22.48 1.20 -15.86
N ARG A 120 22.38 1.02 -14.54
CA ARG A 120 21.64 1.96 -13.68
C ARG A 120 22.23 3.36 -13.72
N ASP A 121 23.55 3.46 -13.60
CA ASP A 121 24.29 4.70 -13.67
C ASP A 121 24.09 5.42 -15.03
N ALA A 122 24.06 4.67 -16.14
CA ALA A 122 23.80 5.24 -17.46
C ALA A 122 22.39 5.84 -17.55
N LEU A 123 21.38 5.11 -17.07
CA LEU A 123 19.98 5.56 -17.03
C LEU A 123 19.81 6.79 -16.11
N GLU A 124 20.34 6.72 -14.88
CA GLU A 124 20.22 7.78 -13.89
C GLU A 124 20.96 9.05 -14.31
N ARG A 125 22.21 8.96 -14.77
CA ARG A 125 22.97 10.14 -15.22
C ARG A 125 22.42 10.71 -16.53
N GLY A 126 21.95 9.85 -17.42
CA GLY A 126 21.49 10.23 -18.75
C GLY A 126 20.11 10.88 -18.76
N LEU A 127 19.16 10.28 -18.04
CA LEU A 127 17.74 10.69 -18.04
C LEU A 127 17.31 11.42 -16.77
N GLY A 128 18.02 11.23 -15.66
CA GLY A 128 17.69 11.85 -14.38
C GLY A 128 16.27 11.56 -13.94
N ARG A 129 15.42 12.60 -13.90
CA ARG A 129 14.00 12.51 -13.49
C ARG A 129 13.14 11.71 -14.45
N ASN A 130 13.58 11.56 -15.70
CA ASN A 130 12.84 10.83 -16.72
C ASN A 130 13.01 9.31 -16.61
N TYR A 131 13.97 8.81 -15.83
CA TYR A 131 14.05 7.39 -15.51
C TYR A 131 13.19 7.09 -14.28
N LEU A 132 12.10 6.34 -14.45
CA LEU A 132 11.16 6.00 -13.39
C LEU A 132 11.51 4.68 -12.70
N GLY A 133 12.18 3.74 -13.36
CA GLY A 133 12.62 2.49 -12.75
C GLY A 133 12.39 1.30 -13.65
N ILE A 134 12.82 0.12 -13.19
CA ILE A 134 12.59 -1.15 -13.88
C ILE A 134 11.25 -1.74 -13.44
N GLY A 135 10.49 -2.30 -14.38
CA GLY A 135 9.23 -2.99 -14.10
C GLY A 135 9.49 -4.21 -13.24
N ASN A 136 8.76 -4.37 -12.13
CA ASN A 136 8.81 -5.64 -11.40
C ASN A 136 8.13 -6.79 -12.17
N GLY A 137 7.25 -6.47 -13.13
CA GLY A 137 6.39 -7.41 -13.85
C GLY A 137 5.25 -7.92 -12.96
N GLU A 138 4.37 -8.79 -13.48
CA GLU A 138 3.22 -9.34 -12.73
C GLU A 138 3.63 -10.38 -11.66
N GLN A 139 4.57 -10.02 -10.80
CA GLN A 139 5.20 -10.94 -9.84
C GLN A 139 4.31 -11.22 -8.64
N ASP A 140 3.30 -10.41 -8.40
CA ASP A 140 2.30 -10.71 -7.40
C ASP A 140 1.35 -11.82 -7.83
N GLY A 141 0.89 -11.79 -9.08
CA GLY A 141 0.19 -12.92 -9.69
C GLY A 141 1.00 -14.22 -9.59
N ARG A 142 2.28 -14.16 -9.98
CA ARG A 142 3.20 -15.30 -9.86
C ARG A 142 3.44 -15.72 -8.41
N TYR A 143 3.49 -14.77 -7.47
CA TYR A 143 3.57 -15.09 -6.04
C TYR A 143 2.38 -15.93 -5.58
N PHE A 144 1.16 -15.47 -5.86
CA PHE A 144 -0.07 -16.17 -5.46
C PHE A 144 -0.21 -17.53 -6.14
N GLY A 145 0.13 -17.62 -7.44
CA GLY A 145 -0.02 -18.84 -8.23
C GLY A 145 1.05 -19.89 -8.01
N GLN A 146 2.30 -19.49 -7.71
CA GLN A 146 3.46 -20.37 -7.74
C GLN A 146 4.27 -20.35 -6.44
N TYR A 147 4.65 -19.17 -5.93
CA TYR A 147 5.54 -19.09 -4.77
C TYR A 147 4.84 -19.42 -3.45
N ALA A 148 3.68 -18.84 -3.19
CA ALA A 148 2.95 -19.07 -1.94
C ALA A 148 2.56 -20.55 -1.73
N PRO A 149 2.09 -21.30 -2.75
CA PRO A 149 1.90 -22.75 -2.63
C PRO A 149 3.18 -23.56 -2.43
N ALA A 150 4.34 -23.03 -2.84
CA ALA A 150 5.64 -23.71 -2.73
C ALA A 150 6.31 -23.55 -1.35
N VAL A 151 5.83 -22.64 -0.50
CA VAL A 151 6.37 -22.44 0.86
C VAL A 151 6.13 -23.69 1.72
N CYS A 152 7.17 -24.21 2.37
CA CYS A 152 7.11 -25.43 3.19
C CYS A 152 7.85 -25.26 4.53
N PRO A 153 7.16 -25.36 5.69
CA PRO A 153 5.69 -25.45 5.82
C PRO A 153 5.02 -24.13 5.40
N ALA A 154 3.85 -24.22 4.78
CA ALA A 154 3.05 -23.06 4.41
C ALA A 154 2.47 -22.39 5.68
N PRO A 155 2.74 -21.10 5.95
CA PRO A 155 2.13 -20.41 7.08
C PRO A 155 0.61 -20.32 6.90
N LEU A 156 -0.14 -20.59 7.97
CA LEU A 156 -1.59 -20.40 8.01
C LEU A 156 -1.99 -19.04 8.61
N GLU A 157 -1.06 -18.38 9.28
CA GLU A 157 -1.25 -17.05 9.84
C GLU A 157 -0.99 -15.98 8.78
N ARG A 158 -1.94 -15.05 8.63
CA ARG A 158 -1.88 -13.97 7.63
C ARG A 158 -0.64 -13.07 7.82
N LYS A 159 -0.28 -12.77 9.08
CA LYS A 159 0.90 -11.96 9.42
C LYS A 159 2.21 -12.61 8.95
N GLU A 160 2.33 -13.93 9.07
CA GLU A 160 3.48 -14.67 8.54
C GLU A 160 3.47 -14.77 7.02
N GLN A 161 2.30 -14.88 6.39
CA GLN A 161 2.19 -14.86 4.93
C GLN A 161 2.62 -13.54 4.32
N TYR A 162 2.18 -12.44 4.92
CA TYR A 162 2.67 -11.12 4.57
C TYR A 162 4.20 -11.05 4.69
N TRP A 163 4.80 -11.59 5.77
CA TRP A 163 6.25 -11.62 5.89
C TRP A 163 6.94 -12.43 4.78
N GLN A 164 6.36 -13.54 4.32
CA GLN A 164 6.91 -14.27 3.18
C GLN A 164 6.80 -13.47 1.88
N PHE A 165 5.68 -12.78 1.66
CA PHE A 165 5.51 -11.89 0.51
C PHE A 165 6.53 -10.75 0.55
N HIS A 166 6.73 -10.14 1.71
CA HIS A 166 7.72 -9.09 1.92
C HIS A 166 9.12 -9.55 1.55
N ARG A 167 9.56 -10.72 2.02
CA ARG A 167 10.88 -11.29 1.67
C ARG A 167 11.03 -11.48 0.16
N PHE A 168 9.97 -11.96 -0.50
CA PHE A 168 9.93 -12.10 -1.95
C PHE A 168 10.05 -10.74 -2.65
N ALA A 169 9.24 -9.77 -2.27
CA ALA A 169 9.23 -8.41 -2.82
C ALA A 169 10.56 -7.69 -2.61
N ARG A 170 11.15 -7.79 -1.40
CA ARG A 170 12.45 -7.21 -1.07
C ARG A 170 13.54 -7.76 -1.97
N ARG A 171 13.59 -9.09 -2.15
CA ARG A 171 14.58 -9.72 -3.03
C ARG A 171 14.40 -9.28 -4.48
N LEU A 172 13.15 -9.24 -4.95
CA LEU A 172 12.80 -8.78 -6.29
C LEU A 172 13.30 -7.34 -6.54
N ILE A 173 13.02 -6.41 -5.62
CA ILE A 173 13.47 -5.01 -5.72
C ILE A 173 15.00 -4.92 -5.76
N CYS A 174 15.70 -5.71 -4.95
CA CYS A 174 17.16 -5.77 -4.96
C CYS A 174 17.72 -6.24 -6.32
N ASP A 175 17.16 -7.31 -6.88
CA ASP A 175 17.59 -7.87 -8.17
C ASP A 175 17.33 -6.87 -9.32
N LEU A 176 16.30 -6.03 -9.20
CA LEU A 176 15.97 -4.93 -10.13
C LEU A 176 16.75 -3.63 -9.86
N GLY A 177 17.66 -3.63 -8.89
CA GLY A 177 18.57 -2.50 -8.64
C GLY A 177 18.01 -1.37 -7.78
N GLY A 178 16.90 -1.59 -7.05
CA GLY A 178 16.44 -0.69 -5.99
C GLY A 178 15.63 0.54 -6.45
N LYS A 179 15.29 0.66 -7.74
CA LYS A 179 14.35 1.67 -8.24
C LYS A 179 13.41 1.04 -9.25
N THR A 180 12.15 0.88 -8.84
CA THR A 180 11.17 0.08 -9.58
C THR A 180 9.95 0.89 -10.00
N THR A 181 9.31 0.46 -11.07
CA THR A 181 7.88 0.69 -11.30
C THR A 181 7.18 -0.62 -11.01
N ASP A 182 6.12 -0.63 -10.21
CA ASP A 182 5.37 -1.87 -10.04
C ASP A 182 4.36 -2.03 -11.19
N ILE A 183 4.15 -3.27 -11.60
CA ILE A 183 2.95 -3.72 -12.29
C ILE A 183 2.36 -4.83 -11.47
N CYS A 184 1.16 -4.61 -11.02
CA CYS A 184 0.41 -5.64 -10.35
C CYS A 184 -0.59 -6.26 -11.33
N SER A 185 -0.85 -7.53 -11.12
CA SER A 185 -1.90 -8.28 -11.81
C SER A 185 -2.96 -8.81 -10.85
N LEU A 186 -2.71 -8.65 -9.55
CA LEU A 186 -3.64 -8.89 -8.47
C LEU A 186 -3.61 -7.70 -7.50
N SER A 187 -4.18 -7.90 -6.32
CA SER A 187 -4.48 -6.88 -5.30
C SER A 187 -3.28 -6.46 -4.42
N SER A 188 -2.05 -6.80 -4.80
CA SER A 188 -0.90 -6.69 -3.88
C SER A 188 -0.11 -5.38 -4.00
N GLY A 189 -0.45 -4.48 -4.92
CA GLY A 189 0.31 -3.24 -5.17
C GLY A 189 0.58 -2.39 -3.92
N TYR A 190 -0.35 -2.41 -2.96
CA TYR A 190 -0.16 -1.84 -1.63
C TYR A 190 1.16 -2.24 -0.96
N TYR A 191 1.51 -3.52 -1.03
CA TYR A 191 2.65 -4.07 -0.32
C TYR A 191 3.98 -3.76 -1.03
N PHE A 192 3.99 -3.60 -2.37
CA PHE A 192 5.18 -3.10 -3.07
C PHE A 192 5.48 -1.64 -2.73
N LEU A 193 4.44 -0.81 -2.57
CA LEU A 193 4.61 0.60 -2.21
C LEU A 193 5.19 0.80 -0.80
N ARG A 194 4.98 -0.18 0.11
CA ARG A 194 5.48 -0.14 1.48
C ARG A 194 7.01 -0.07 1.57
N GLU A 195 7.72 -0.70 0.63
CA GLU A 195 9.18 -0.72 0.59
C GLU A 195 9.81 0.65 0.29
N GLY A 196 9.04 1.59 -0.28
CA GLY A 196 9.52 2.92 -0.62
C GLY A 196 10.35 3.01 -1.91
N HIS A 197 10.59 1.89 -2.61
CA HIS A 197 11.40 1.81 -3.85
C HIS A 197 10.62 1.94 -5.16
N THR A 198 9.28 2.01 -5.08
CA THR A 198 8.40 2.14 -6.24
C THR A 198 8.08 3.61 -6.54
N THR A 199 8.32 4.05 -7.78
CA THR A 199 8.10 5.45 -8.22
C THR A 199 6.69 5.71 -8.76
N VAL A 200 6.05 4.68 -9.30
CA VAL A 200 4.69 4.62 -9.82
C VAL A 200 4.22 3.15 -9.75
N THR A 201 2.97 2.93 -9.34
CA THR A 201 2.31 1.61 -9.32
C THR A 201 1.42 1.47 -10.55
N GLN A 202 1.34 0.29 -11.16
CA GLN A 202 0.60 0.11 -12.41
C GLN A 202 -0.36 -1.07 -12.34
N ALA A 203 -1.55 -0.88 -12.89
CA ALA A 203 -2.44 -1.98 -13.20
C ALA A 203 -2.16 -2.57 -14.58
N GLU A 204 -1.90 -3.87 -14.68
CA GLU A 204 -2.12 -4.60 -15.93
C GLU A 204 -3.60 -5.01 -16.00
N THR A 205 -4.28 -4.61 -17.08
CA THR A 205 -5.70 -4.87 -17.31
C THR A 205 -5.88 -5.58 -18.65
N ALA A 206 -7.10 -6.09 -18.89
CA ALA A 206 -7.39 -7.04 -19.95
C ALA A 206 -6.64 -8.36 -19.69
N GLN A 207 -6.24 -9.15 -20.68
CA GLN A 207 -5.69 -10.50 -20.43
C GLN A 207 -6.70 -11.48 -19.81
N ALA A 208 -6.35 -12.14 -18.71
CA ALA A 208 -7.23 -12.98 -17.90
C ALA A 208 -7.12 -12.53 -16.44
N LEU A 209 -6.93 -11.21 -16.29
CA LEU A 209 -6.70 -10.52 -15.04
C LEU A 209 -8.03 -10.09 -14.41
N PRO A 210 -8.00 -9.64 -13.14
CA PRO A 210 -9.20 -9.23 -12.42
C PRO A 210 -9.95 -8.06 -13.07
N ASN A 211 -11.16 -7.82 -12.58
CA ASN A 211 -11.96 -6.67 -12.97
C ASN A 211 -11.19 -5.35 -12.73
N ALA A 212 -11.21 -4.51 -13.77
CA ALA A 212 -10.52 -3.23 -13.83
C ALA A 212 -10.90 -2.31 -12.67
N GLN A 213 -12.19 -2.14 -12.39
CA GLN A 213 -12.67 -1.14 -11.45
C GLN A 213 -12.36 -1.50 -9.99
N VAL A 214 -12.55 -2.76 -9.60
CA VAL A 214 -12.12 -3.26 -8.29
C VAL A 214 -10.63 -3.06 -8.12
N TYR A 215 -9.86 -3.36 -9.17
CA TYR A 215 -8.43 -3.26 -9.11
C TYR A 215 -7.93 -1.80 -8.99
N TYR A 216 -8.50 -0.88 -9.77
CA TYR A 216 -8.20 0.55 -9.69
C TYR A 216 -8.61 1.15 -8.35
N ALA A 217 -9.72 0.70 -7.76
CA ALA A 217 -10.12 1.12 -6.43
C ALA A 217 -9.03 0.80 -5.38
N MET A 218 -8.36 -0.35 -5.49
CA MET A 218 -7.22 -0.68 -4.63
C MET A 218 -6.01 0.23 -4.90
N LEU A 219 -5.60 0.40 -6.15
CA LEU A 219 -4.43 1.21 -6.48
C LEU A 219 -4.62 2.70 -6.15
N ARG A 220 -5.82 3.25 -6.32
CA ARG A 220 -6.15 4.63 -5.92
C ARG A 220 -6.03 4.83 -4.41
N GLY A 221 -6.53 3.88 -3.63
CA GLY A 221 -6.34 3.89 -2.18
C GLY A 221 -4.85 3.79 -1.80
N ALA A 222 -4.10 2.92 -2.48
CA ALA A 222 -2.67 2.72 -2.22
C ALA A 222 -1.88 4.01 -2.52
N GLY A 223 -2.18 4.64 -3.65
CA GLY A 223 -1.62 5.92 -4.04
C GLY A 223 -1.91 7.02 -3.01
N LYS A 224 -3.13 7.11 -2.48
CA LYS A 224 -3.50 8.06 -1.41
C LYS A 224 -2.74 7.79 -0.11
N ARG A 225 -2.59 6.52 0.28
CA ARG A 225 -1.86 6.13 1.49
C ARG A 225 -0.38 6.50 1.43
N PHE A 226 0.24 6.17 0.30
CA PHE A 226 1.69 6.20 0.15
C PHE A 226 2.20 7.45 -0.57
N GLY A 227 1.32 8.26 -1.16
CA GLY A 227 1.72 9.43 -1.93
C GLY A 227 2.43 9.04 -3.23
N VAL A 228 1.86 8.08 -3.97
CA VAL A 228 2.42 7.59 -5.24
C VAL A 228 1.35 7.66 -6.31
N LEU A 229 1.68 8.20 -7.47
CA LEU A 229 0.76 8.15 -8.61
C LEU A 229 0.63 6.71 -9.11
N TRP A 230 -0.46 6.44 -9.82
CA TRP A 230 -0.70 5.13 -10.41
C TRP A 230 -0.95 5.25 -11.92
N SER A 231 -0.61 4.20 -12.66
CA SER A 231 -0.82 4.05 -14.10
C SER A 231 -1.65 2.79 -14.39
N ALA A 232 -2.07 2.62 -15.64
CA ALA A 232 -2.74 1.41 -16.10
C ALA A 232 -2.31 1.06 -17.53
N GLY A 233 -2.07 -0.22 -17.80
CA GLY A 233 -1.76 -0.74 -19.12
C GLY A 233 -2.77 -1.81 -19.52
N ASP A 234 -3.16 -1.79 -20.78
CA ASP A 234 -4.13 -2.71 -21.33
C ASP A 234 -3.45 -3.77 -22.19
N SER A 235 -3.64 -5.01 -21.79
CA SER A 235 -3.09 -6.16 -22.48
C SER A 235 -3.87 -6.47 -23.75
N VAL A 236 -3.14 -6.70 -24.83
CA VAL A 236 -3.72 -7.15 -26.10
C VAL A 236 -3.87 -8.68 -26.14
N PHE A 237 -3.36 -9.38 -25.12
CA PHE A 237 -3.59 -10.79 -24.85
C PHE A 237 -4.92 -10.99 -24.12
N ASN A 238 -5.49 -12.18 -24.24
CA ASN A 238 -6.53 -12.70 -23.36
C ASN A 238 -6.37 -14.21 -23.19
N LYS A 239 -7.28 -14.85 -22.43
CA LYS A 239 -7.21 -16.30 -22.17
C LYS A 239 -7.18 -17.17 -23.44
N TRP A 240 -7.71 -16.68 -24.56
CA TRP A 240 -7.93 -17.44 -25.79
C TRP A 240 -7.02 -17.03 -26.95
N GLY A 241 -6.14 -16.04 -26.75
CA GLY A 241 -5.23 -15.62 -27.78
C GLY A 241 -4.75 -14.19 -27.62
N PHE A 242 -4.26 -13.63 -28.72
CA PHE A 242 -3.61 -12.33 -28.75
C PHE A 242 -3.96 -11.55 -30.00
N LYS A 243 -4.23 -10.25 -29.81
CA LYS A 243 -4.63 -9.36 -30.91
C LYS A 243 -3.41 -8.86 -31.66
N GLY A 244 -3.36 -9.13 -32.96
CA GLY A 244 -2.34 -8.60 -33.85
C GLY A 244 -2.87 -8.30 -35.25
N TYR A 245 -2.28 -7.30 -35.92
CA TYR A 245 -2.67 -6.85 -37.26
C TYR A 245 -1.61 -7.13 -38.34
N SER A 246 -0.54 -7.84 -37.97
CA SER A 246 0.54 -8.20 -38.90
C SER A 246 0.21 -9.44 -39.74
N LEU A 247 -0.79 -10.23 -39.35
CA LEU A 247 -1.31 -11.36 -40.15
C LEU A 247 -2.64 -10.99 -40.81
N ASP A 248 -2.77 -11.29 -42.10
CA ASP A 248 -4.01 -11.11 -42.86
C ASP A 248 -5.10 -12.10 -42.41
N GLU A 249 -4.74 -13.28 -41.89
CA GLU A 249 -5.68 -14.30 -41.39
C GLU A 249 -5.33 -14.70 -39.95
N ALA A 250 -6.36 -14.96 -39.14
CA ALA A 250 -6.14 -15.45 -37.78
C ALA A 250 -5.52 -16.86 -37.81
N SER A 251 -4.45 -17.06 -37.07
CA SER A 251 -3.78 -18.35 -36.94
C SER A 251 -4.13 -18.99 -35.60
N ASP A 252 -4.73 -20.17 -35.64
CA ASP A 252 -4.91 -21.04 -34.46
C ASP A 252 -3.69 -21.96 -34.23
N GLN A 253 -2.57 -21.72 -34.93
CA GLN A 253 -1.45 -22.67 -35.01
C GLN A 253 -0.35 -22.45 -33.97
N ILE A 254 -0.47 -21.48 -33.04
CA ILE A 254 0.57 -21.22 -32.04
C ILE A 254 0.51 -22.28 -30.93
N VAL A 255 -0.66 -22.46 -30.31
CA VAL A 255 -0.97 -23.54 -29.35
C VAL A 255 -2.46 -23.91 -29.53
N PRO A 256 -2.87 -25.19 -29.43
CA PRO A 256 -4.28 -25.56 -29.57
C PRO A 256 -5.19 -24.76 -28.63
N GLY A 257 -6.12 -23.99 -29.21
CA GLY A 257 -7.05 -23.13 -28.45
C GLY A 257 -6.53 -21.72 -28.13
N TYR A 258 -5.32 -21.36 -28.57
CA TYR A 258 -4.73 -20.04 -28.38
C TYR A 258 -4.25 -19.46 -29.72
N GLY A 259 -4.97 -18.44 -30.22
CA GLY A 259 -4.77 -17.91 -31.57
C GLY A 259 -4.13 -16.51 -31.63
N LEU A 260 -3.57 -16.15 -32.77
CA LEU A 260 -3.06 -14.81 -33.11
C LEU A 260 -3.86 -14.22 -34.27
N GLY A 261 -4.27 -12.97 -34.17
CA GLY A 261 -4.81 -12.20 -35.30
C GLY A 261 -5.80 -11.10 -34.86
N PRO A 262 -6.43 -10.40 -35.82
CA PRO A 262 -7.30 -9.26 -35.50
C PRO A 262 -8.49 -9.63 -34.62
N GLU A 263 -9.04 -10.84 -34.77
CA GLU A 263 -10.21 -11.37 -34.04
C GLU A 263 -9.82 -12.16 -32.78
N LYS A 264 -8.53 -12.25 -32.46
CA LYS A 264 -8.02 -12.90 -31.25
C LYS A 264 -7.61 -11.85 -30.21
N GLY A 265 -7.41 -12.26 -28.97
CA GLY A 265 -7.06 -11.36 -27.86
C GLY A 265 -8.13 -10.34 -27.51
N THR A 266 -7.77 -9.37 -26.68
CA THR A 266 -8.66 -8.32 -26.14
C THR A 266 -9.25 -7.42 -27.23
N SER A 267 -10.57 -7.42 -27.41
CA SER A 267 -11.26 -6.65 -28.44
C SER A 267 -10.93 -5.16 -28.44
N LEU A 268 -10.93 -4.50 -29.62
CA LEU A 268 -10.72 -3.04 -29.66
C LEU A 268 -11.79 -2.29 -28.88
N ALA A 269 -13.02 -2.84 -28.78
CA ALA A 269 -14.08 -2.23 -28.01
C ALA A 269 -13.76 -2.22 -26.50
N LEU A 270 -13.18 -3.29 -25.96
CA LEU A 270 -12.72 -3.30 -24.57
C LEU A 270 -11.53 -2.33 -24.38
N LEU A 271 -10.52 -2.36 -25.25
CA LEU A 271 -9.38 -1.42 -25.19
C LEU A 271 -9.85 0.05 -25.21
N LYS A 272 -10.83 0.39 -26.06
CA LYS A 272 -11.40 1.74 -26.12
C LYS A 272 -12.07 2.12 -24.79
N ARG A 273 -12.90 1.24 -24.23
CA ARG A 273 -13.60 1.48 -22.96
C ARG A 273 -12.63 1.64 -21.80
N LEU A 274 -11.60 0.79 -21.70
CA LEU A 274 -10.55 0.86 -20.67
C LEU A 274 -9.75 2.15 -20.77
N THR A 275 -9.32 2.56 -21.96
CA THR A 275 -8.60 3.83 -22.16
C THR A 275 -9.35 5.03 -21.58
N TRP A 276 -10.65 5.16 -21.87
CA TRP A 276 -11.44 6.28 -21.37
C TRP A 276 -11.75 6.17 -19.88
N LEU A 277 -11.90 4.94 -19.37
CA LEU A 277 -12.02 4.67 -17.95
C LEU A 277 -10.76 5.13 -17.19
N HIS A 278 -9.57 4.75 -17.66
CA HIS A 278 -8.28 5.19 -17.10
C HIS A 278 -8.14 6.71 -17.04
N ILE A 279 -8.44 7.39 -18.14
CA ILE A 279 -8.35 8.85 -18.24
C ILE A 279 -9.24 9.50 -17.17
N LEU A 280 -10.48 9.04 -17.01
CA LEU A 280 -11.40 9.58 -16.00
C LEU A 280 -11.05 9.17 -14.57
N HIS A 281 -10.35 8.06 -14.35
CA HIS A 281 -9.82 7.68 -13.03
C HIS A 281 -8.52 8.42 -12.67
N ASN A 282 -8.06 9.34 -13.52
CA ASN A 282 -6.86 10.16 -13.30
C ASN A 282 -5.56 9.36 -13.19
N VAL A 283 -5.35 8.37 -14.08
CA VAL A 283 -4.06 7.69 -14.20
C VAL A 283 -2.95 8.65 -14.67
N ALA A 284 -1.73 8.45 -14.18
CA ALA A 284 -0.54 9.19 -14.58
C ALA A 284 -0.19 8.93 -16.05
N PHE A 285 -0.20 7.67 -16.46
CA PHE A 285 -0.06 7.29 -17.85
C PHE A 285 -0.84 6.02 -18.17
N THR A 286 -1.22 5.86 -19.45
CA THR A 286 -1.94 4.71 -19.98
C THR A 286 -1.45 4.29 -21.36
N GLY A 287 -1.74 3.07 -21.79
CA GLY A 287 -1.35 2.60 -23.11
C GLY A 287 -1.64 1.13 -23.28
N PHE A 288 -1.24 0.61 -24.43
CA PHE A 288 -1.31 -0.81 -24.74
C PHE A 288 0.06 -1.43 -24.61
N GLU A 289 0.13 -2.75 -24.50
CA GLU A 289 1.42 -3.42 -24.61
C GLU A 289 1.98 -3.17 -26.03
N ILE A 290 1.38 -3.77 -27.07
CA ILE A 290 2.04 -3.88 -28.39
C ILE A 290 1.09 -3.71 -29.60
N ASN A 291 1.65 -3.80 -30.82
CA ASN A 291 0.98 -3.75 -32.13
C ASN A 291 0.42 -2.39 -32.57
N TYR A 292 1.16 -1.32 -32.35
CA TYR A 292 0.80 0.04 -32.80
C TYR A 292 0.90 0.24 -34.32
N ILE A 293 1.87 -0.39 -34.96
CA ILE A 293 2.17 -0.23 -36.39
C ILE A 293 1.95 -1.57 -37.10
N VAL A 294 1.29 -1.54 -38.25
CA VAL A 294 1.09 -2.74 -39.08
C VAL A 294 2.45 -3.26 -39.57
N GLY A 295 2.72 -4.55 -39.38
CA GLY A 295 3.99 -5.17 -39.76
C GLY A 295 5.12 -4.98 -38.72
N ASP A 296 4.84 -4.31 -37.60
CA ASP A 296 5.73 -4.22 -36.45
C ASP A 296 5.09 -4.93 -35.26
N SER A 297 5.22 -6.25 -35.21
CA SER A 297 4.81 -6.99 -34.02
C SER A 297 6.00 -7.16 -33.08
N LEU A 298 5.85 -6.59 -31.88
CA LEU A 298 6.88 -6.61 -30.85
C LEU A 298 7.15 -8.02 -30.34
N GLN A 299 6.16 -8.92 -30.38
CA GLN A 299 6.37 -10.30 -29.98
C GLN A 299 7.11 -11.13 -31.04
N GLU A 300 6.87 -10.92 -32.35
CA GLU A 300 7.74 -11.54 -33.36
C GLU A 300 9.17 -11.02 -33.18
N ARG A 301 9.35 -9.70 -32.96
CA ARG A 301 10.65 -9.10 -32.68
C ARG A 301 11.30 -9.65 -31.40
N ALA A 302 10.55 -9.82 -30.33
CA ALA A 302 11.03 -10.42 -29.08
C ALA A 302 11.39 -11.90 -29.26
N GLN A 303 10.60 -12.69 -29.99
CA GLN A 303 10.90 -14.10 -30.27
C GLN A 303 12.27 -14.28 -30.94
N TYR A 304 12.71 -13.33 -31.77
CA TYR A 304 14.06 -13.36 -32.34
C TYR A 304 15.18 -13.01 -31.34
N LEU A 305 14.88 -12.34 -30.22
CA LEU A 305 15.81 -12.23 -29.09
C LEU A 305 15.89 -13.54 -28.29
N GLU A 306 14.83 -14.33 -28.30
CA GLU A 306 14.76 -15.59 -27.56
C GLU A 306 15.41 -16.75 -28.33
N LYS A 307 15.41 -16.68 -29.66
CA LYS A 307 16.00 -17.70 -30.53
C LYS A 307 17.32 -17.21 -31.13
N PRO A 308 18.48 -17.79 -30.76
CA PRO A 308 19.71 -17.55 -31.49
C PRO A 308 19.62 -18.14 -32.92
N ASP A 309 20.36 -17.55 -33.84
CA ASP A 309 20.56 -18.06 -35.18
C ASP A 309 21.51 -19.27 -35.21
N ASP A 310 21.77 -19.81 -36.40
CA ASP A 310 22.65 -20.97 -36.61
C ASP A 310 24.10 -20.73 -36.14
N GLU A 311 24.52 -19.47 -35.95
CA GLU A 311 25.83 -19.08 -35.41
C GLU A 311 25.81 -18.79 -33.90
N GLY A 312 24.66 -18.95 -33.23
CA GLY A 312 24.49 -18.65 -31.81
C GLY A 312 24.23 -17.16 -31.50
N LYS A 313 23.98 -16.32 -32.52
CA LYS A 313 23.79 -14.88 -32.40
C LYS A 313 22.31 -14.52 -32.38
N ARG A 314 21.97 -13.44 -31.67
CA ARG A 314 20.59 -12.92 -31.56
C ARG A 314 20.44 -11.68 -32.44
N HIS A 315 19.36 -11.62 -33.20
CA HIS A 315 19.10 -10.54 -34.15
C HIS A 315 17.62 -10.14 -34.12
N VAL A 316 17.31 -8.88 -33.86
CA VAL A 316 15.96 -8.31 -34.05
C VAL A 316 15.96 -7.53 -35.35
N LEU A 317 15.05 -7.89 -36.24
CA LEU A 317 14.90 -7.20 -37.53
C LEU A 317 14.32 -5.79 -37.33
N PRO A 318 14.69 -4.82 -38.19
CA PRO A 318 14.07 -3.51 -38.18
C PRO A 318 12.61 -3.59 -38.63
N ILE A 319 11.85 -2.55 -38.31
CA ILE A 319 10.48 -2.35 -38.79
C ILE A 319 10.46 -2.34 -40.32
N ASP A 320 9.46 -2.97 -40.94
CA ASP A 320 9.21 -2.78 -42.37
C ASP A 320 8.67 -1.36 -42.63
N TYR A 321 9.60 -0.44 -42.89
CA TYR A 321 9.28 0.94 -43.21
C TYR A 321 8.71 1.15 -44.62
N ALA A 322 8.48 0.09 -45.42
CA ALA A 322 7.84 0.23 -46.73
C ALA A 322 6.34 0.55 -46.62
N ARG A 323 5.68 0.18 -45.51
CA ARG A 323 4.24 0.44 -45.26
C ARG A 323 3.94 0.83 -43.80
N PRO A 324 4.53 1.91 -43.26
CA PRO A 324 4.37 2.30 -41.86
C PRO A 324 3.00 2.97 -41.65
N GLN A 325 1.97 2.15 -41.41
CA GLN A 325 0.61 2.60 -41.12
C GLN A 325 0.23 2.21 -39.70
N LEU A 326 -0.51 3.07 -39.02
CA LEU A 326 -1.09 2.75 -37.72
C LEU A 326 -2.07 1.58 -37.87
N SER A 327 -1.92 0.58 -37.00
CA SER A 327 -2.96 -0.41 -36.77
C SER A 327 -4.19 0.25 -36.15
N PRO A 328 -5.35 -0.43 -36.07
CA PRO A 328 -6.48 0.07 -35.30
C PRO A 328 -6.15 0.38 -33.83
N ILE A 329 -5.23 -0.38 -33.20
CA ILE A 329 -4.75 -0.11 -31.84
C ILE A 329 -3.94 1.20 -31.82
N GLY A 330 -3.01 1.36 -32.77
CA GLY A 330 -2.20 2.58 -32.90
C GLY A 330 -3.05 3.82 -33.17
N ARG A 331 -4.10 3.70 -34.00
CA ARG A 331 -5.05 4.81 -34.23
C ARG A 331 -5.82 5.18 -32.96
N LEU A 332 -6.30 4.18 -32.23
CA LEU A 332 -7.02 4.40 -30.98
C LEU A 332 -6.14 5.16 -29.97
N GLN A 333 -4.88 4.76 -29.79
CA GLN A 333 -3.96 5.47 -28.90
C GLN A 333 -3.64 6.89 -29.39
N ALA A 334 -3.32 7.06 -30.68
CA ALA A 334 -2.98 8.37 -31.24
C ALA A 334 -4.14 9.37 -31.09
N GLU A 335 -5.37 8.94 -31.39
CA GLU A 335 -6.57 9.77 -31.24
C GLU A 335 -6.87 10.08 -29.77
N ALA A 336 -6.74 9.10 -28.87
CA ALA A 336 -6.92 9.33 -27.44
C ALA A 336 -5.91 10.36 -26.91
N ARG A 337 -4.64 10.24 -27.30
CA ARG A 337 -3.59 11.21 -26.93
C ARG A 337 -3.85 12.60 -27.52
N GLU A 338 -4.27 12.70 -28.77
CA GLU A 338 -4.65 13.98 -29.38
C GLU A 338 -5.78 14.66 -28.60
N ILE A 339 -6.83 13.91 -28.24
CA ILE A 339 -7.95 14.44 -27.47
C ILE A 339 -7.53 14.85 -26.06
N VAL A 340 -6.73 14.03 -25.36
CA VAL A 340 -6.26 14.35 -24.00
C VAL A 340 -5.35 15.57 -24.01
N SER A 341 -4.40 15.65 -24.96
CA SER A 341 -3.48 16.78 -25.08
C SER A 341 -4.17 18.09 -25.51
N GLY A 342 -5.25 18.01 -26.29
CA GLY A 342 -6.07 19.15 -26.68
C GLY A 342 -7.04 19.64 -25.58
N ARG A 343 -7.18 18.90 -24.47
CA ARG A 343 -8.08 19.25 -23.36
C ARG A 343 -7.28 19.66 -22.12
N VAL A 344 -7.89 20.48 -21.27
CA VAL A 344 -7.43 20.62 -19.89
C VAL A 344 -7.66 19.27 -19.20
N ARG A 345 -6.72 18.84 -18.35
CA ARG A 345 -6.75 17.62 -17.53
C ARG A 345 -8.17 17.15 -17.20
N ALA A 346 -8.43 15.84 -17.37
CA ALA A 346 -9.68 15.22 -16.96
C ALA A 346 -10.00 15.59 -15.51
N GLY A 347 -11.27 15.88 -15.19
CA GLY A 347 -11.69 16.27 -13.85
C GLY A 347 -11.29 15.26 -12.77
N VAL A 348 -11.36 15.66 -11.50
CA VAL A 348 -11.04 14.77 -10.37
C VAL A 348 -12.08 13.66 -10.27
N HIS A 349 -11.66 12.40 -10.37
CA HIS A 349 -12.52 11.24 -10.12
C HIS A 349 -13.13 11.29 -8.71
N LEU A 350 -14.43 11.02 -8.60
CA LEU A 350 -15.16 11.16 -7.36
C LEU A 350 -15.49 9.79 -6.76
N ALA A 351 -14.71 9.38 -5.76
CA ALA A 351 -14.94 8.18 -4.95
C ALA A 351 -15.31 8.57 -3.50
N PRO A 352 -16.59 8.86 -3.19
CA PRO A 352 -17.00 9.25 -1.84
C PRO A 352 -17.07 8.08 -0.83
N LEU A 353 -16.88 6.84 -1.28
CA LEU A 353 -16.87 5.63 -0.46
C LEU A 353 -15.45 5.07 -0.31
N ALA A 354 -15.05 4.75 0.92
CA ALA A 354 -13.90 3.88 1.18
C ALA A 354 -14.36 2.53 1.72
N ILE A 355 -13.90 1.45 1.11
CA ILE A 355 -13.94 0.10 1.67
C ILE A 355 -12.59 -0.15 2.36
N VAL A 356 -12.58 -0.49 3.64
CA VAL A 356 -11.35 -0.69 4.41
C VAL A 356 -11.18 -2.17 4.72
N LEU A 357 -10.03 -2.74 4.36
CA LEU A 357 -9.62 -4.10 4.70
C LEU A 357 -8.52 -4.08 5.75
N ASP A 358 -8.34 -5.19 6.47
CA ASP A 358 -7.17 -5.38 7.32
C ASP A 358 -5.88 -5.39 6.49
N TYR A 359 -4.82 -4.75 7.00
CA TYR A 359 -3.53 -4.69 6.34
C TYR A 359 -2.94 -6.07 6.05
N PHE A 360 -3.11 -7.05 6.93
CA PHE A 360 -2.62 -8.41 6.70
C PHE A 360 -3.61 -9.26 5.89
N SER A 361 -4.74 -8.71 5.43
CA SER A 361 -5.78 -9.50 4.79
C SER A 361 -5.26 -10.36 3.63
N GLY A 362 -4.36 -9.84 2.80
CA GLY A 362 -3.89 -10.51 1.58
C GLY A 362 -5.02 -10.84 0.61
N TRP A 363 -6.14 -10.13 0.73
CA TRP A 363 -7.34 -10.41 -0.04
C TRP A 363 -7.04 -10.25 -1.52
N ALA A 364 -7.35 -11.27 -2.31
CA ALA A 364 -7.30 -11.26 -3.78
C ALA A 364 -8.63 -11.76 -4.32
N MET A 365 -8.99 -11.36 -5.54
CA MET A 365 -10.28 -11.70 -6.13
C MET A 365 -10.53 -13.22 -6.15
N PRO A 366 -11.79 -13.69 -6.00
CA PRO A 366 -12.11 -15.11 -5.84
C PRO A 366 -11.55 -16.05 -6.91
N ARG A 367 -11.43 -15.57 -8.16
CA ARG A 367 -10.80 -16.31 -9.25
C ARG A 367 -9.94 -15.38 -10.11
N HIS A 368 -8.85 -15.90 -10.64
CA HIS A 368 -7.86 -15.19 -11.46
C HIS A 368 -7.00 -16.17 -12.27
N LEU A 369 -6.23 -15.68 -13.25
CA LEU A 369 -5.42 -16.53 -14.15
C LEU A 369 -4.36 -17.39 -13.45
N TYR A 370 -3.71 -16.87 -12.40
CA TYR A 370 -2.50 -17.51 -11.85
C TYR A 370 -2.74 -18.80 -11.07
N SER A 371 -3.99 -19.15 -10.74
CA SER A 371 -4.31 -20.39 -10.05
C SER A 371 -5.74 -20.85 -10.36
N ALA A 372 -5.92 -22.17 -10.46
CA ALA A 372 -7.26 -22.76 -10.48
C ALA A 372 -7.91 -22.78 -9.07
N SER A 373 -7.14 -22.53 -8.02
CA SER A 373 -7.67 -22.44 -6.65
C SER A 373 -8.44 -21.13 -6.47
N ILE A 374 -9.69 -21.24 -6.07
CA ILE A 374 -10.60 -20.11 -5.84
C ILE A 374 -10.79 -19.81 -4.36
N TYR A 375 -11.26 -18.60 -4.04
CA TYR A 375 -11.56 -18.13 -2.68
C TYR A 375 -10.37 -18.29 -1.72
N LYS A 376 -9.21 -17.72 -2.10
CA LYS A 376 -7.99 -17.73 -1.29
C LYS A 376 -7.41 -16.34 -1.11
N VAL A 377 -6.89 -16.09 0.09
CA VAL A 377 -6.01 -14.96 0.41
C VAL A 377 -4.56 -15.45 0.45
N TRP A 378 -3.62 -14.58 0.13
CA TRP A 378 -2.18 -14.91 0.03
C TRP A 378 -1.87 -16.16 -0.82
N GLY A 379 -2.74 -16.51 -1.78
CA GLY A 379 -2.59 -17.65 -2.69
C GLY A 379 -2.86 -19.04 -2.09
N ASN A 380 -2.86 -19.21 -0.76
CA ASN A 380 -2.97 -20.53 -0.13
C ASN A 380 -3.88 -20.60 1.12
N ILE A 381 -4.32 -19.48 1.71
CA ILE A 381 -5.23 -19.47 2.87
C ILE A 381 -6.69 -19.37 2.36
N PRO A 382 -7.61 -20.27 2.75
CA PRO A 382 -9.02 -20.16 2.37
C PRO A 382 -9.66 -18.87 2.89
N TYR A 383 -10.59 -18.30 2.11
CA TYR A 383 -11.44 -17.22 2.58
C TYR A 383 -12.15 -17.58 3.89
N ASN A 384 -12.12 -16.66 4.85
CA ASN A 384 -12.97 -16.69 6.02
C ASN A 384 -14.27 -15.87 5.76
N GLN A 385 -15.15 -15.80 6.76
CA GLN A 385 -16.42 -15.06 6.64
C GLN A 385 -16.23 -13.57 6.35
N GLY A 386 -15.18 -12.94 6.89
CA GLY A 386 -14.80 -11.58 6.57
C GLY A 386 -14.42 -11.40 5.10
N ASP A 387 -13.63 -12.31 4.52
CA ASP A 387 -13.27 -12.24 3.10
C ASP A 387 -14.48 -12.40 2.16
N TYR A 388 -15.45 -13.25 2.56
CA TYR A 388 -16.73 -13.36 1.84
C TYR A 388 -17.56 -12.09 1.95
N LEU A 389 -17.60 -11.41 3.10
CA LEU A 389 -18.22 -10.09 3.22
C LEU A 389 -17.59 -9.10 2.25
N THR A 390 -16.25 -9.03 2.20
CA THR A 390 -15.54 -8.16 1.23
C THR A 390 -15.94 -8.48 -0.20
N HIS A 391 -15.91 -9.76 -0.59
CA HIS A 391 -16.31 -10.19 -1.92
C HIS A 391 -17.75 -9.79 -2.26
N LEU A 392 -18.70 -10.00 -1.35
CA LEU A 392 -20.12 -9.71 -1.59
C LEU A 392 -20.43 -8.21 -1.62
N LEU A 393 -19.69 -7.38 -0.87
CA LEU A 393 -19.78 -5.92 -0.98
C LEU A 393 -19.26 -5.43 -2.34
N LEU A 394 -18.16 -6.01 -2.82
CA LEU A 394 -17.63 -5.70 -4.14
C LEU A 394 -18.56 -6.16 -5.26
N ASP A 395 -19.24 -7.30 -5.11
CA ASP A 395 -20.28 -7.73 -6.05
C ASP A 395 -21.51 -6.80 -6.05
N MET A 396 -21.85 -6.18 -4.92
CA MET A 396 -22.88 -5.13 -4.91
C MET A 396 -22.47 -3.89 -5.70
N LEU A 397 -21.20 -3.46 -5.59
CA LEU A 397 -20.68 -2.27 -6.27
C LEU A 397 -20.40 -2.53 -7.75
N TYR A 398 -19.93 -3.73 -8.07
CA TYR A 398 -19.47 -4.18 -9.38
C TYR A 398 -20.04 -5.58 -9.68
N PRO A 399 -21.35 -5.71 -9.97
CA PRO A 399 -21.98 -7.02 -10.16
C PRO A 399 -21.35 -7.81 -11.30
N GLY A 400 -20.99 -9.06 -11.01
CA GLY A 400 -20.34 -9.94 -11.98
C GLY A 400 -18.86 -9.61 -12.24
N TYR A 401 -18.19 -8.87 -11.36
CA TYR A 401 -16.75 -8.60 -11.50
C TYR A 401 -15.90 -9.88 -11.52
N THR A 402 -16.40 -10.97 -10.92
CA THR A 402 -15.75 -12.29 -10.96
C THR A 402 -15.76 -12.89 -12.37
N ASP A 403 -16.59 -12.39 -13.29
CA ASP A 403 -16.62 -12.86 -14.68
C ASP A 403 -15.33 -12.52 -15.45
N SER A 404 -14.59 -11.51 -14.99
CA SER A 404 -13.36 -11.00 -15.64
C SER A 404 -12.37 -12.09 -15.99
N GLY A 405 -12.02 -12.20 -17.27
CA GLY A 405 -11.00 -13.13 -17.77
C GLY A 405 -11.47 -14.57 -18.04
N PHE A 406 -12.75 -14.90 -17.86
CA PHE A 406 -13.27 -16.27 -18.11
C PHE A 406 -14.52 -16.30 -19.01
N TYR A 407 -14.90 -15.19 -19.63
CA TYR A 407 -16.03 -15.12 -20.56
C TYR A 407 -15.60 -14.57 -21.92
N HIS A 408 -15.91 -15.29 -23.00
CA HIS A 408 -15.48 -14.91 -24.36
C HIS A 408 -16.05 -13.58 -24.85
N ASP A 409 -17.19 -13.13 -24.30
CA ASP A 409 -17.77 -11.81 -24.61
C ASP A 409 -17.17 -10.67 -23.78
N GLU A 410 -16.12 -10.96 -23.00
CA GLU A 410 -15.34 -10.02 -22.19
C GLU A 410 -16.12 -9.33 -21.06
N ARG A 411 -17.31 -9.84 -20.71
CA ARG A 411 -18.03 -9.35 -19.53
C ARG A 411 -17.18 -9.52 -18.27
N GLY A 412 -17.39 -8.62 -17.31
CA GLY A 412 -16.69 -8.66 -16.03
C GLY A 412 -15.35 -7.92 -16.00
N PHE A 413 -14.69 -7.64 -17.14
CA PHE A 413 -13.51 -6.74 -17.13
C PHE A 413 -13.89 -5.33 -16.67
N ILE A 414 -15.01 -4.82 -17.18
CA ILE A 414 -15.68 -3.64 -16.67
C ILE A 414 -17.08 -4.10 -16.28
N ALA A 415 -17.50 -3.78 -15.05
CA ALA A 415 -18.79 -4.16 -14.52
C ALA A 415 -19.78 -2.99 -14.62
N PRO A 416 -21.10 -3.25 -14.65
CA PRO A 416 -22.09 -2.23 -14.36
C PRO A 416 -21.83 -1.60 -12.98
N THR A 417 -22.20 -0.34 -12.81
CA THR A 417 -22.05 0.36 -11.51
C THR A 417 -23.42 0.86 -11.04
N PRO A 418 -24.24 0.01 -10.39
CA PRO A 418 -25.61 0.37 -9.99
C PRO A 418 -25.69 1.58 -9.06
N TYR A 419 -24.60 1.88 -8.35
CA TYR A 419 -24.47 3.03 -7.43
C TYR A 419 -23.50 4.10 -7.95
N GLY A 420 -23.04 3.98 -9.20
CA GLY A 420 -21.90 4.73 -9.75
C GLY A 420 -20.56 4.12 -9.34
N ASP A 421 -19.48 4.48 -10.05
CA ASP A 421 -18.11 4.09 -9.67
C ASP A 421 -17.62 4.97 -8.51
N ILE A 422 -18.03 4.63 -7.29
CA ILE A 422 -17.95 5.50 -6.10
C ILE A 422 -16.89 5.08 -5.07
N ALA A 423 -16.18 3.98 -5.29
CA ALA A 423 -15.39 3.33 -4.24
C ALA A 423 -13.89 3.39 -4.48
N ASP A 424 -13.14 3.65 -3.40
CA ASP A 424 -11.74 3.25 -3.27
C ASP A 424 -11.62 2.16 -2.20
N ILE A 425 -10.53 1.39 -2.24
CA ILE A 425 -10.22 0.38 -1.22
C ILE A 425 -8.95 0.81 -0.47
N LEU A 426 -9.07 0.94 0.85
CA LEU A 426 -8.00 1.25 1.80
C LEU A 426 -7.60 0.01 2.61
N LEU A 427 -6.36 -0.01 3.10
CA LEU A 427 -5.93 -0.94 4.14
C LEU A 427 -5.92 -0.24 5.51
N SER A 428 -6.03 -1.02 6.58
CA SER A 428 -6.19 -0.52 7.95
C SER A 428 -4.97 0.27 8.47
N ASP A 429 -3.82 0.16 7.82
CA ASP A 429 -2.65 0.98 8.12
C ASP A 429 -2.82 2.45 7.70
N ALA A 430 -3.86 2.80 6.95
CA ALA A 430 -4.06 4.17 6.50
C ALA A 430 -4.18 5.18 7.65
N PRO A 431 -3.53 6.35 7.56
CA PRO A 431 -3.66 7.40 8.56
C PRO A 431 -5.07 8.00 8.55
N ALA A 432 -5.46 8.67 9.64
CA ALA A 432 -6.79 9.26 9.78
C ALA A 432 -7.13 10.24 8.64
N GLU A 433 -6.12 10.95 8.13
CA GLU A 433 -6.19 11.88 7.00
C GLU A 433 -6.72 11.22 5.72
N CYS A 434 -6.37 9.96 5.48
CA CYS A 434 -6.90 9.22 4.32
C CYS A 434 -8.41 9.00 4.48
N TYR A 435 -8.89 8.55 5.65
CA TYR A 435 -10.32 8.33 5.90
C TYR A 435 -11.15 9.62 5.75
N LYS A 436 -10.60 10.75 6.18
CA LYS A 436 -11.25 12.07 6.10
C LYS A 436 -11.52 12.54 4.67
N GLN A 437 -10.94 11.91 3.64
CA GLN A 437 -11.24 12.19 2.22
C GLN A 437 -12.56 11.57 1.74
N TYR A 438 -13.24 10.76 2.57
CA TYR A 438 -14.43 10.02 2.19
C TYR A 438 -15.68 10.50 2.94
N ASP A 439 -16.84 10.40 2.30
CA ASP A 439 -18.11 10.67 2.96
C ASP A 439 -18.50 9.52 3.90
N THR A 440 -18.27 8.29 3.44
CA THR A 440 -18.55 7.04 4.14
C THR A 440 -17.34 6.13 4.10
N VAL A 441 -17.05 5.49 5.24
CA VAL A 441 -16.09 4.40 5.39
C VAL A 441 -16.85 3.14 5.78
N VAL A 442 -16.62 2.05 5.07
CA VAL A 442 -17.15 0.71 5.39
C VAL A 442 -15.97 -0.18 5.78
N LEU A 443 -15.99 -0.76 6.98
CA LEU A 443 -15.04 -1.80 7.35
C LEU A 443 -15.51 -3.12 6.76
N ALA A 444 -14.75 -3.65 5.80
CA ALA A 444 -14.99 -4.92 5.16
C ALA A 444 -13.95 -5.95 5.62
N GLY A 445 -14.39 -7.17 5.86
CA GLY A 445 -13.54 -8.21 6.44
C GLY A 445 -13.29 -8.07 7.94
N ASP A 446 -12.41 -8.95 8.44
CA ASP A 446 -12.02 -9.00 9.86
C ASP A 446 -10.79 -8.13 10.10
N LEU A 447 -10.85 -7.23 11.09
CA LEU A 447 -9.66 -6.54 11.60
C LEU A 447 -8.96 -7.42 12.64
N THR A 448 -7.66 -7.68 12.44
CA THR A 448 -6.92 -8.68 13.24
C THR A 448 -5.77 -8.11 14.07
N GLY A 449 -5.41 -6.84 13.89
CA GLY A 449 -4.39 -6.16 14.69
C GLY A 449 -4.56 -4.64 14.71
N MET A 450 -3.82 -3.97 15.61
CA MET A 450 -3.82 -2.51 15.77
C MET A 450 -5.21 -1.94 16.12
N LEU A 451 -6.04 -2.69 16.85
CA LEU A 451 -7.44 -2.29 17.09
C LEU A 451 -7.58 -0.93 17.78
N PRO A 452 -6.80 -0.59 18.82
CA PRO A 452 -6.87 0.74 19.45
C PRO A 452 -6.49 1.87 18.48
N GLU A 453 -5.47 1.65 17.64
CA GLU A 453 -5.03 2.63 16.64
C GLU A 453 -6.10 2.85 15.58
N ILE A 454 -6.66 1.76 15.05
CA ILE A 454 -7.74 1.83 14.07
C ILE A 454 -8.95 2.53 14.68
N GLU A 455 -9.32 2.19 15.93
CA GLU A 455 -10.44 2.82 16.63
C GLU A 455 -10.22 4.34 16.79
N ASP A 456 -9.04 4.79 17.19
CA ASP A 456 -8.73 6.21 17.33
C ASP A 456 -8.78 6.97 16.00
N LYS A 457 -8.21 6.40 14.93
CA LYS A 457 -8.29 6.98 13.57
C LYS A 457 -9.75 7.12 13.11
N LEU A 458 -10.57 6.09 13.37
CA LEU A 458 -11.99 6.10 13.02
C LEU A 458 -12.79 7.09 13.89
N ARG A 459 -12.48 7.23 15.18
CA ARG A 459 -13.09 8.25 16.04
C ARG A 459 -12.80 9.65 15.52
N GLU A 460 -11.56 9.92 15.10
CA GLU A 460 -11.20 11.21 14.53
C GLU A 460 -11.99 11.48 13.24
N TYR A 461 -12.02 10.51 12.32
CA TYR A 461 -12.81 10.58 11.09
C TYR A 461 -14.30 10.86 11.36
N VAL A 462 -14.93 10.09 12.24
CA VAL A 462 -16.36 10.25 12.57
C VAL A 462 -16.61 11.58 13.27
N SER A 463 -15.70 12.02 14.16
CA SER A 463 -15.83 13.30 14.85
C SER A 463 -15.86 14.51 13.90
N CYS A 464 -15.19 14.39 12.74
CA CYS A 464 -15.16 15.38 11.66
C CYS A 464 -16.36 15.30 10.70
N GLY A 465 -17.41 14.56 11.06
CA GLY A 465 -18.61 14.39 10.22
C GLY A 465 -18.62 13.12 9.38
N GLY A 466 -17.62 12.24 9.56
CA GLY A 466 -17.54 10.92 8.95
C GLY A 466 -18.74 10.03 9.26
N ARG A 467 -19.10 9.19 8.30
CA ARG A 467 -20.04 8.08 8.49
C ARG A 467 -19.27 6.78 8.45
N LEU A 468 -19.35 6.01 9.53
CA LEU A 468 -18.69 4.70 9.63
C LEU A 468 -19.75 3.60 9.58
N VAL A 469 -19.57 2.61 8.72
CA VAL A 469 -20.41 1.43 8.62
C VAL A 469 -19.58 0.19 8.92
N LEU A 470 -20.06 -0.67 9.81
CA LEU A 470 -19.37 -1.89 10.19
C LEU A 470 -20.36 -2.95 10.70
N THR A 471 -19.87 -4.18 10.80
CA THR A 471 -20.58 -5.31 11.38
C THR A 471 -20.15 -5.55 12.84
N ALA A 472 -20.84 -6.47 13.51
CA ALA A 472 -20.53 -6.81 14.90
C ALA A 472 -19.14 -7.42 15.08
N ALA A 473 -18.61 -8.13 14.07
CA ALA A 473 -17.27 -8.72 14.13
C ALA A 473 -16.18 -7.67 14.42
N ASN A 474 -16.23 -6.52 13.73
CA ASN A 474 -15.29 -5.43 13.98
C ASN A 474 -15.70 -4.57 15.18
N ALA A 475 -17.01 -4.33 15.36
CA ALA A 475 -17.50 -3.49 16.45
C ALA A 475 -17.18 -4.06 17.84
N ALA A 476 -17.10 -5.39 17.98
CA ALA A 476 -16.76 -6.04 19.25
C ALA A 476 -15.32 -5.81 19.70
N GLY A 477 -14.41 -5.49 18.79
CA GLY A 477 -13.01 -5.15 19.10
C GLY A 477 -12.81 -3.72 19.60
N PHE A 478 -13.83 -2.87 19.53
CA PHE A 478 -13.76 -1.45 19.89
C PHE A 478 -14.21 -1.19 21.33
N SER A 479 -13.42 -0.43 22.08
CA SER A 479 -13.51 -0.30 23.54
C SER A 479 -13.85 1.11 24.03
N THR A 480 -13.77 2.14 23.17
CA THR A 480 -13.94 3.55 23.55
C THR A 480 -15.40 4.02 23.54
N GLY A 481 -16.33 3.12 23.23
CA GLY A 481 -17.76 3.45 23.06
C GLY A 481 -18.09 4.12 21.72
N LEU A 482 -17.17 4.11 20.74
CA LEU A 482 -17.40 4.64 19.39
C LEU A 482 -18.71 4.14 18.76
N THR A 483 -18.99 2.84 18.89
CA THR A 483 -20.16 2.17 18.30
C THR A 483 -21.45 2.38 19.10
N GLY A 484 -21.33 2.75 20.38
CA GLY A 484 -22.47 2.81 21.32
C GLY A 484 -23.10 1.43 21.61
N VAL A 485 -22.42 0.33 21.27
CA VAL A 485 -22.88 -1.05 21.47
C VAL A 485 -21.90 -1.78 22.39
N GLN A 486 -22.44 -2.47 23.40
CA GLN A 486 -21.67 -3.36 24.27
C GLN A 486 -22.15 -4.80 24.10
N PHE A 487 -21.32 -5.64 23.50
CA PHE A 487 -21.63 -7.03 23.20
C PHE A 487 -21.44 -7.95 24.42
N THR A 488 -22.28 -8.98 24.54
CA THR A 488 -22.15 -9.99 25.62
C THR A 488 -21.24 -11.16 25.23
N GLY A 489 -20.95 -11.31 23.93
CA GLY A 489 -20.25 -12.47 23.36
C GLY A 489 -21.17 -13.66 23.01
N GLU A 490 -22.46 -13.58 23.34
CA GLU A 490 -23.45 -14.60 23.00
C GLU A 490 -24.14 -14.29 21.67
N LEU A 491 -24.41 -15.32 20.88
CA LEU A 491 -25.10 -15.23 19.59
C LEU A 491 -26.51 -15.83 19.70
N LYS A 492 -27.50 -15.13 19.13
CA LYS A 492 -28.83 -15.70 18.86
C LYS A 492 -28.93 -16.09 17.39
N LEU A 493 -29.22 -17.37 17.14
CA LEU A 493 -29.58 -17.88 15.82
C LEU A 493 -31.03 -17.54 15.50
N PHE A 494 -31.27 -17.01 14.32
CA PHE A 494 -32.59 -16.87 13.73
C PHE A 494 -32.74 -17.86 12.58
N GLU A 495 -33.80 -18.64 12.64
CA GLU A 495 -34.14 -19.60 11.60
C GLU A 495 -34.59 -18.89 10.31
N ARG A 496 -34.70 -19.66 9.23
CA ARG A 496 -35.19 -19.16 7.95
C ARG A 496 -36.56 -18.51 8.10
N GLN A 497 -36.85 -17.52 7.26
CA GLN A 497 -38.10 -16.74 7.23
C GLN A 497 -38.32 -15.82 8.43
N ALA A 498 -37.25 -15.48 9.17
CA ALA A 498 -37.35 -14.47 10.22
C ALA A 498 -37.74 -13.10 9.62
N GLU A 499 -38.64 -12.40 10.32
CA GLU A 499 -39.14 -11.08 9.90
C GLU A 499 -38.32 -9.96 10.54
N ILE A 500 -37.79 -9.09 9.68
CA ILE A 500 -37.06 -7.89 10.05
C ILE A 500 -37.94 -6.67 9.82
N THR A 501 -38.08 -5.86 10.86
CA THR A 501 -38.79 -4.58 10.82
C THR A 501 -37.78 -3.46 10.64
N ALA A 502 -37.92 -2.68 9.57
CA ALA A 502 -37.14 -1.48 9.27
C ALA A 502 -38.08 -0.30 8.94
N PRO A 503 -37.61 0.96 8.98
CA PRO A 503 -38.42 2.13 8.66
C PRO A 503 -39.14 2.00 7.32
N GLY A 504 -40.47 1.90 7.37
CA GLY A 504 -41.32 1.84 6.19
C GLY A 504 -41.29 0.53 5.42
N MET A 505 -40.66 -0.54 5.93
CA MET A 505 -40.55 -1.82 5.22
C MET A 505 -40.43 -3.02 6.16
N LYS A 506 -40.96 -4.16 5.72
CA LYS A 506 -40.69 -5.48 6.30
C LYS A 506 -39.79 -6.27 5.35
N ILE A 507 -38.74 -6.87 5.88
CA ILE A 507 -37.81 -7.73 5.14
C ILE A 507 -37.97 -9.15 5.69
N ILE A 508 -38.00 -10.15 4.82
CA ILE A 508 -38.04 -11.56 5.21
C ILE A 508 -36.70 -12.18 4.87
N GLU A 509 -36.01 -12.73 5.86
CA GLU A 509 -34.71 -13.38 5.64
C GLU A 509 -34.92 -14.81 5.10
N PRO A 510 -34.45 -15.12 3.88
CA PRO A 510 -34.70 -16.42 3.28
C PRO A 510 -33.88 -17.56 3.92
N LEU A 511 -32.78 -17.21 4.59
CA LEU A 511 -31.78 -18.10 5.16
C LEU A 511 -31.56 -17.78 6.64
N SER A 512 -30.96 -18.72 7.37
CA SER A 512 -30.63 -18.52 8.77
C SER A 512 -29.42 -17.61 8.93
N PHE A 513 -29.44 -16.80 9.99
CA PHE A 513 -28.38 -15.86 10.32
C PHE A 513 -28.29 -15.68 11.84
N GLU A 514 -27.21 -15.05 12.29
CA GLU A 514 -26.95 -14.83 13.72
C GLU A 514 -26.86 -13.34 14.03
N LEU A 515 -27.31 -12.97 15.23
CA LEU A 515 -27.12 -11.66 15.84
C LEU A 515 -26.39 -11.78 17.17
N ASN A 516 -25.48 -10.85 17.43
CA ASN A 516 -24.86 -10.72 18.74
C ASN A 516 -25.84 -10.10 19.74
N LEU A 517 -25.94 -10.72 20.91
CA LEU A 517 -26.59 -10.12 22.06
C LEU A 517 -25.75 -8.94 22.55
N CYS A 518 -26.45 -7.83 22.80
CA CYS A 518 -25.80 -6.58 23.20
C CYS A 518 -26.72 -5.74 24.09
N SER A 519 -26.08 -4.78 24.77
CA SER A 519 -26.74 -3.61 25.34
C SER A 519 -26.34 -2.37 24.54
N LEU A 520 -27.23 -1.40 24.49
CA LEU A 520 -27.06 -0.18 23.70
C LEU A 520 -26.92 1.02 24.65
N SER A 521 -26.06 1.96 24.28
CA SER A 521 -25.97 3.26 24.96
C SER A 521 -27.27 4.06 24.80
N GLU A 522 -27.54 5.00 25.70
CA GLU A 522 -28.75 5.85 25.65
C GLU A 522 -28.87 6.68 24.37
N LYS A 523 -27.75 6.97 23.71
CA LYS A 523 -27.70 7.74 22.46
C LYS A 523 -27.90 6.88 21.20
N ALA A 524 -27.86 5.56 21.34
CA ALA A 524 -28.00 4.65 20.22
C ALA A 524 -29.46 4.56 19.76
N GLU A 525 -29.66 4.66 18.45
CA GLU A 525 -30.94 4.58 17.77
C GLU A 525 -31.04 3.23 17.04
N VAL A 526 -32.07 2.45 17.35
CA VAL A 526 -32.34 1.18 16.64
C VAL A 526 -33.06 1.48 15.33
N LEU A 527 -32.37 1.26 14.21
CA LEU A 527 -32.87 1.47 12.86
C LEU A 527 -33.54 0.23 12.26
N ALA A 528 -33.23 -0.98 12.73
CA ALA A 528 -33.98 -2.18 12.36
C ALA A 528 -33.93 -3.21 13.49
N SER A 529 -34.94 -4.07 13.55
CA SER A 529 -35.03 -5.15 14.55
C SER A 529 -35.55 -6.46 13.96
N CYS A 530 -35.16 -7.58 14.57
CA CYS A 530 -35.68 -8.91 14.28
C CYS A 530 -36.29 -9.49 15.56
N GLU A 531 -37.60 -9.79 15.56
CA GLU A 531 -38.33 -10.28 16.75
C GLU A 531 -38.04 -9.46 18.03
N SER A 532 -38.08 -8.13 17.95
CA SER A 532 -37.72 -7.16 19.00
C SER A 532 -36.24 -7.02 19.36
N MET A 533 -35.36 -7.88 18.83
CA MET A 533 -33.91 -7.74 19.00
C MET A 533 -33.37 -6.66 18.04
N PRO A 534 -32.55 -5.71 18.51
CA PRO A 534 -31.86 -4.78 17.64
C PRO A 534 -31.04 -5.54 16.58
N LEU A 535 -31.12 -5.08 15.34
CA LEU A 535 -30.38 -5.63 14.20
C LEU A 535 -29.42 -4.60 13.64
N TYR A 536 -29.89 -3.37 13.48
CA TYR A 536 -29.12 -2.29 12.89
C TYR A 536 -29.23 -1.05 13.78
N VAL A 537 -28.08 -0.53 14.19
CA VAL A 537 -27.98 0.52 15.20
C VAL A 537 -27.20 1.70 14.66
N ARG A 538 -27.69 2.91 14.95
CA ARG A 538 -26.99 4.16 14.69
C ARG A 538 -26.55 4.79 16.00
N HIS A 539 -25.28 5.17 16.09
CA HIS A 539 -24.75 5.88 17.25
C HIS A 539 -24.11 7.21 16.82
N PRO A 540 -24.64 8.36 17.26
CA PRO A 540 -24.04 9.67 16.98
C PRO A 540 -22.72 9.85 17.72
N TYR A 541 -21.68 10.34 17.03
CA TYR A 541 -20.36 10.59 17.61
C TYR A 541 -19.72 11.83 16.97
N GLY A 542 -19.41 12.84 17.78
CA GLY A 542 -18.97 14.16 17.29
C GLY A 542 -19.96 14.73 16.26
N ASN A 543 -19.47 15.16 15.10
CA ASN A 543 -20.32 15.68 14.02
C ASN A 543 -20.84 14.60 13.06
N GLY A 544 -20.43 13.35 13.25
CA GLY A 544 -20.77 12.21 12.41
C GLY A 544 -21.55 11.13 13.18
N PHE A 545 -21.53 9.91 12.65
CA PHE A 545 -22.12 8.76 13.33
C PHE A 545 -21.62 7.42 12.80
N VAL A 546 -21.86 6.39 13.61
CA VAL A 546 -21.55 4.99 13.34
C VAL A 546 -22.83 4.21 13.09
N LEU A 547 -22.77 3.29 12.13
CA LEU A 547 -23.83 2.41 11.69
C LEU A 547 -23.37 0.96 11.87
N THR A 548 -23.91 0.28 12.87
CA THR A 548 -23.49 -1.07 13.25
C THR A 548 -24.57 -2.09 12.92
N LEU A 549 -24.26 -3.02 12.02
CA LEU A 549 -25.03 -4.24 11.81
C LEU A 549 -24.66 -5.26 12.89
N LEU A 550 -25.62 -5.71 13.69
CA LEU A 550 -25.38 -6.58 14.84
C LEU A 550 -25.16 -8.06 14.48
N SER A 551 -25.33 -8.41 13.21
CA SER A 551 -24.84 -9.67 12.67
C SER A 551 -23.31 -9.66 12.60
N PRO A 552 -22.61 -10.78 12.92
CA PRO A 552 -21.14 -10.85 12.85
C PRO A 552 -20.58 -10.30 11.55
N HIS A 553 -21.09 -10.77 10.41
CA HIS A 553 -20.62 -10.36 9.07
C HIS A 553 -21.75 -9.98 8.12
N GLY A 554 -23.02 -10.05 8.53
CA GLY A 554 -24.15 -9.76 7.65
C GLY A 554 -24.33 -10.77 6.51
N ILE A 555 -23.84 -11.99 6.68
CA ILE A 555 -24.02 -13.12 5.77
C ILE A 555 -24.80 -14.24 6.45
N GLN A 556 -25.35 -15.14 5.65
CA GLN A 556 -25.98 -16.36 6.16
C GLN A 556 -25.01 -17.22 7.00
N LYS A 557 -25.54 -17.92 8.01
CA LYS A 557 -24.73 -18.77 8.89
C LYS A 557 -24.17 -20.00 8.18
N ILE A 558 -25.02 -20.67 7.40
CA ILE A 558 -24.70 -21.93 6.75
C ILE A 558 -24.44 -21.66 5.26
N PRO A 559 -23.28 -22.07 4.70
CA PRO A 559 -23.03 -21.91 3.28
C PRO A 559 -24.10 -22.63 2.45
N SER A 560 -24.50 -22.03 1.32
CA SER A 560 -25.53 -22.56 0.42
C SER A 560 -25.02 -23.72 -0.44
N LEU A 561 -23.71 -23.93 -0.49
CA LEU A 561 -23.05 -24.95 -1.30
C LEU A 561 -22.29 -25.94 -0.41
N THR A 562 -22.34 -27.23 -0.80
CA THR A 562 -21.56 -28.31 -0.16
C THR A 562 -20.72 -29.01 -1.23
N GLY A 563 -19.42 -29.17 -0.99
CA GLY A 563 -18.50 -29.87 -1.91
C GLY A 563 -17.60 -28.92 -2.71
N ALA A 564 -16.97 -29.45 -3.75
CA ALA A 564 -16.07 -28.69 -4.62
C ALA A 564 -16.86 -27.73 -5.53
N ILE A 565 -16.34 -26.53 -5.70
CA ILE A 565 -16.88 -25.52 -6.61
C ILE A 565 -16.07 -25.59 -7.91
N GLU A 566 -16.76 -25.72 -9.04
CA GLU A 566 -16.10 -25.77 -10.35
C GLU A 566 -15.74 -24.35 -10.81
N ASN A 567 -14.48 -24.15 -11.21
CA ASN A 567 -14.01 -22.92 -11.84
C ASN A 567 -13.93 -23.13 -13.35
N LEU A 568 -15.01 -22.82 -14.08
CA LEU A 568 -15.16 -23.09 -15.50
C LEU A 568 -15.31 -21.81 -16.31
N ASP A 569 -14.80 -21.86 -17.54
CA ASP A 569 -15.00 -20.80 -18.54
C ASP A 569 -16.45 -20.74 -19.00
N ASP A 570 -16.90 -19.53 -19.33
CA ASP A 570 -18.27 -19.16 -19.75
C ASP A 570 -19.38 -19.61 -18.76
N LYS A 571 -19.00 -19.83 -17.49
CA LYS A 571 -19.93 -20.12 -16.39
C LYS A 571 -19.69 -19.21 -15.19
N PRO A 572 -20.78 -18.81 -14.48
CA PRO A 572 -20.64 -18.00 -13.29
C PRO A 572 -19.90 -18.78 -12.21
N LEU A 573 -19.05 -18.09 -11.45
CA LEU A 573 -18.48 -18.66 -10.23
C LEU A 573 -19.60 -18.76 -9.18
N ALA A 574 -19.74 -19.91 -8.53
CA ALA A 574 -20.77 -20.10 -7.52
C ALA A 574 -20.32 -19.55 -6.15
N ASP A 575 -21.19 -18.76 -5.51
CA ASP A 575 -20.92 -18.16 -4.20
C ASP A 575 -21.39 -19.07 -3.05
N PRO A 576 -20.51 -19.45 -2.10
CA PRO A 576 -20.90 -20.25 -0.94
C PRO A 576 -21.78 -19.48 0.06
N TYR A 577 -21.59 -18.17 0.13
CA TYR A 577 -22.28 -17.27 1.05
C TYR A 577 -23.00 -16.17 0.27
N SER A 578 -24.11 -15.70 0.83
CA SER A 578 -24.82 -14.51 0.37
C SER A 578 -25.01 -13.56 1.55
N LEU A 579 -25.09 -12.26 1.25
CA LEU A 579 -25.53 -11.27 2.22
C LEU A 579 -26.95 -11.60 2.68
N THR A 580 -27.22 -11.38 3.96
CA THR A 580 -28.61 -11.35 4.44
C THR A 580 -29.35 -10.20 3.77
N GLU A 581 -30.67 -10.33 3.60
CA GLU A 581 -31.47 -9.30 2.92
C GLU A 581 -31.42 -7.96 3.67
N ALA A 582 -31.32 -7.99 4.99
CA ALA A 582 -31.13 -6.77 5.78
C ALA A 582 -29.73 -6.17 5.64
N ALA A 583 -28.68 -6.98 5.54
CA ALA A 583 -27.34 -6.46 5.25
C ALA A 583 -27.31 -5.81 3.87
N ARG A 584 -27.88 -6.48 2.86
CA ARG A 584 -28.02 -5.94 1.50
C ARG A 584 -28.80 -4.62 1.50
N TYR A 585 -29.92 -4.55 2.22
CA TYR A 585 -30.71 -3.32 2.34
C TYR A 585 -29.92 -2.17 2.97
N LEU A 586 -29.19 -2.44 4.06
CA LEU A 586 -28.32 -1.47 4.72
C LEU A 586 -27.26 -0.91 3.76
N PHE A 587 -26.43 -1.79 3.19
CA PHE A 587 -25.33 -1.38 2.33
C PHE A 587 -25.83 -0.67 1.07
N ALA A 588 -26.90 -1.17 0.45
CA ALA A 588 -27.52 -0.53 -0.71
C ALA A 588 -28.05 0.87 -0.39
N GLY A 589 -28.63 1.07 0.80
CA GLY A 589 -29.10 2.37 1.27
C GLY A 589 -27.95 3.39 1.37
N GLU A 590 -26.82 3.00 1.94
CA GLU A 590 -25.64 3.87 2.01
C GLU A 590 -25.00 4.10 0.64
N PHE A 591 -24.88 3.08 -0.22
CA PHE A 591 -24.30 3.25 -1.56
C PHE A 591 -25.15 4.15 -2.45
N LYS A 592 -26.48 3.96 -2.46
CA LYS A 592 -27.41 4.81 -3.22
C LYS A 592 -27.36 6.27 -2.80
N ARG A 593 -27.13 6.55 -1.51
CA ARG A 593 -26.99 7.93 -1.00
C ARG A 593 -25.73 8.63 -1.50
N LEU A 594 -24.71 7.88 -1.91
CA LEU A 594 -23.43 8.39 -2.40
C LEU A 594 -23.40 8.57 -3.93
N GLN A 595 -24.39 8.02 -4.63
CA GLN A 595 -24.47 8.07 -6.08
C GLN A 595 -24.58 9.51 -6.59
N LEU A 596 -23.63 9.93 -7.44
CA LEU A 596 -23.61 11.29 -8.01
C LEU A 596 -24.45 11.39 -9.28
N PHE A 597 -24.35 10.38 -10.14
CA PHE A 597 -25.07 10.28 -11.41
C PHE A 597 -25.56 8.85 -11.61
N GLU A 598 -26.71 8.72 -12.27
CA GLU A 598 -27.25 7.46 -12.78
C GLU A 598 -27.54 7.61 -14.28
N ALA A 599 -27.43 6.50 -15.03
CA ALA A 599 -27.65 6.50 -16.48
C ALA A 599 -28.59 5.41 -16.97
N GLY A 600 -28.84 4.35 -16.18
CA GLY A 600 -29.65 3.20 -16.60
C GLY A 600 -29.08 1.90 -16.07
N GLY A 601 -29.89 0.83 -16.06
CA GLY A 601 -29.45 -0.48 -15.60
C GLY A 601 -28.47 -1.15 -16.57
N GLY A 602 -27.44 -1.80 -16.03
CA GLY A 602 -26.43 -2.54 -16.81
C GLY A 602 -25.30 -1.68 -17.38
N LEU A 603 -25.28 -0.37 -17.12
CA LEU A 603 -24.22 0.54 -17.57
C LEU A 603 -23.20 0.80 -16.46
N SER A 604 -21.94 1.02 -16.86
CA SER A 604 -20.94 1.62 -15.98
C SER A 604 -21.00 3.14 -16.09
N VAL A 605 -20.98 3.83 -14.94
CA VAL A 605 -21.11 5.27 -14.80
C VAL A 605 -19.97 5.79 -13.93
N THR A 606 -19.00 6.47 -14.54
CA THR A 606 -17.89 7.12 -13.84
C THR A 606 -18.06 8.63 -13.89
N ALA A 607 -17.94 9.28 -12.74
CA ALA A 607 -18.09 10.74 -12.62
C ALA A 607 -16.77 11.39 -12.17
N ALA A 608 -16.46 12.54 -12.77
CA ALA A 608 -15.34 13.37 -12.42
C ALA A 608 -15.75 14.85 -12.31
N ARG A 609 -15.22 15.58 -11.34
CA ARG A 609 -15.50 17.02 -11.17
C ARG A 609 -14.41 17.85 -11.81
N ARG A 610 -14.77 18.69 -12.78
CA ARG A 610 -13.82 19.58 -13.46
C ARG A 610 -13.67 20.92 -12.74
N SER A 611 -14.79 21.48 -12.29
CA SER A 611 -14.85 22.73 -11.53
C SER A 611 -16.23 22.83 -10.85
N PRO A 612 -16.52 23.85 -10.02
CA PRO A 612 -17.86 24.02 -9.45
C PRO A 612 -18.94 23.94 -10.52
N ASN A 613 -19.98 23.14 -10.26
CA ASN A 613 -21.12 22.90 -11.15
C ASN A 613 -20.82 22.16 -12.48
N HIS A 614 -19.56 21.84 -12.78
CA HIS A 614 -19.18 21.21 -14.06
C HIS A 614 -18.55 19.83 -13.84
N TYR A 615 -19.17 18.83 -14.46
CA TYR A 615 -18.82 17.41 -14.32
C TYR A 615 -18.53 16.77 -15.67
N GLU A 616 -17.75 15.70 -15.63
CA GLU A 616 -17.59 14.75 -16.72
C GLU A 616 -18.21 13.42 -16.30
N VAL A 617 -19.02 12.82 -17.17
CA VAL A 617 -19.73 11.55 -16.94
C VAL A 617 -19.43 10.61 -18.09
N LEU A 618 -18.69 9.53 -17.82
CA LEU A 618 -18.41 8.46 -18.76
C LEU A 618 -19.44 7.34 -18.58
N LEU A 619 -20.08 6.96 -19.68
CA LEU A 619 -20.99 5.83 -19.79
C LEU A 619 -20.35 4.73 -20.62
N LEU A 620 -20.34 3.51 -20.09
CA LEU A 620 -19.86 2.33 -20.81
C LEU A 620 -20.96 1.28 -20.85
N ASN A 621 -21.20 0.72 -22.03
CA ASN A 621 -22.03 -0.46 -22.21
C ASN A 621 -21.14 -1.68 -22.35
N ASN A 622 -21.23 -2.60 -21.39
CA ASN A 622 -20.41 -3.80 -21.35
C ASN A 622 -21.10 -5.01 -22.00
N GLU A 623 -22.38 -4.90 -22.33
CA GLU A 623 -23.12 -5.94 -23.03
C GLU A 623 -22.99 -5.80 -24.54
N LEU A 624 -23.30 -6.89 -25.26
CA LEU A 624 -23.37 -6.92 -26.72
C LEU A 624 -24.60 -6.18 -27.27
N ALA A 625 -25.64 -6.01 -26.47
CA ALA A 625 -26.88 -5.39 -26.90
C ALA A 625 -26.91 -3.89 -26.57
N GLU A 626 -27.56 -3.12 -27.43
CA GLU A 626 -27.91 -1.72 -27.19
C GLU A 626 -28.71 -1.57 -25.88
N LYS A 627 -28.45 -0.48 -25.14
CA LYS A 627 -29.17 -0.15 -23.91
C LYS A 627 -29.74 1.27 -23.98
N PRO A 628 -30.97 1.49 -23.46
CA PRO A 628 -31.45 2.84 -23.23
C PRO A 628 -30.67 3.48 -22.08
N PHE A 629 -30.42 4.78 -22.17
CA PHE A 629 -29.84 5.54 -21.08
C PHE A 629 -30.49 6.92 -20.91
N ARG A 630 -30.41 7.43 -19.70
CA ARG A 630 -30.75 8.81 -19.35
C ARG A 630 -29.88 9.25 -18.19
N ILE A 631 -29.05 10.26 -18.43
CA ILE A 631 -28.24 10.86 -17.36
C ILE A 631 -29.15 11.63 -16.40
N VAL A 632 -29.13 11.22 -15.14
CA VAL A 632 -29.78 11.92 -14.02
C VAL A 632 -28.70 12.29 -13.02
N SER A 633 -28.78 13.51 -12.50
CA SER A 633 -27.85 14.02 -11.49
C SER A 633 -28.51 14.03 -10.12
N HIS A 634 -27.76 13.59 -9.12
CA HIS A 634 -28.12 13.70 -7.70
C HIS A 634 -27.36 14.82 -6.98
N VAL A 635 -26.55 15.59 -7.73
CA VAL A 635 -25.72 16.69 -7.22
C VAL A 635 -26.18 18.06 -7.72
N GLY A 636 -27.36 18.14 -8.33
CA GLY A 636 -27.98 19.38 -8.79
C GLY A 636 -28.88 19.16 -10.01
N ALA A 637 -29.74 20.13 -10.32
CA ALA A 637 -30.53 20.07 -11.55
C ALA A 637 -29.61 20.30 -12.76
N ILE A 638 -29.67 19.42 -13.76
CA ILE A 638 -28.89 19.54 -14.99
C ILE A 638 -29.42 20.72 -15.82
N SER A 639 -28.54 21.64 -16.19
CA SER A 639 -28.84 22.75 -17.11
C SER A 639 -28.35 22.50 -18.53
N GLU A 640 -27.25 21.75 -18.68
CA GLU A 640 -26.62 21.47 -19.97
C GLU A 640 -25.96 20.09 -19.97
N ILE A 641 -26.08 19.37 -21.08
CA ILE A 641 -25.33 18.15 -21.36
C ILE A 641 -24.72 18.28 -22.75
N ARG A 642 -23.41 18.08 -22.86
CA ARG A 642 -22.66 18.10 -24.11
C ARG A 642 -21.86 16.81 -24.24
N GLU A 643 -22.08 16.06 -25.31
CA GLU A 643 -21.28 14.88 -25.60
C GLU A 643 -19.90 15.27 -26.15
N VAL A 644 -18.87 14.57 -25.68
CA VAL A 644 -17.48 14.71 -26.13
C VAL A 644 -17.17 13.55 -27.07
N ARG A 645 -16.71 13.87 -28.27
CA ARG A 645 -16.33 12.86 -29.26
C ARG A 645 -15.06 12.12 -28.82
N LEU A 646 -15.17 10.79 -28.69
CA LEU A 646 -14.09 9.90 -28.27
C LEU A 646 -13.35 9.28 -29.46
N GLY A 647 -12.93 10.13 -30.40
CA GLY A 647 -12.21 9.72 -31.61
C GLY A 647 -13.10 9.22 -32.75
N SER A 648 -12.52 8.37 -33.59
CA SER A 648 -13.16 7.71 -34.71
C SER A 648 -14.08 6.58 -34.24
N ASP A 649 -15.10 6.28 -35.04
CA ASP A 649 -15.91 5.08 -34.85
C ASP A 649 -15.13 3.88 -35.39
N LEU A 650 -14.83 2.94 -34.51
CA LEU A 650 -14.09 1.70 -34.81
C LEU A 650 -15.03 0.49 -34.92
N SER A 651 -16.35 0.66 -34.81
CA SER A 651 -17.32 -0.44 -34.74
C SER A 651 -17.34 -1.33 -36.01
N GLY A 652 -16.89 -0.78 -37.14
CA GLY A 652 -16.69 -1.48 -38.40
C GLY A 652 -15.31 -2.11 -38.59
N GLU A 653 -14.35 -1.84 -37.70
CA GLU A 653 -13.00 -2.39 -37.79
C GLU A 653 -12.99 -3.89 -37.47
N ARG A 654 -12.13 -4.61 -38.18
CA ARG A 654 -11.89 -6.02 -37.87
C ARG A 654 -11.24 -6.15 -36.49
N GLY A 655 -11.77 -7.03 -35.65
CA GLY A 655 -11.31 -7.18 -34.26
C GLY A 655 -11.93 -6.22 -33.26
N TYR A 656 -12.92 -5.40 -33.68
CA TYR A 656 -13.66 -4.54 -32.76
C TYR A 656 -14.44 -5.33 -31.73
N ARG A 657 -15.13 -6.38 -32.17
CA ARG A 657 -15.92 -7.28 -31.32
C ARG A 657 -15.02 -8.38 -30.74
N PRO A 658 -15.37 -8.94 -29.58
CA PRO A 658 -14.70 -10.13 -29.05
C PRO A 658 -14.79 -11.30 -30.05
N GLY A 659 -13.78 -12.17 -30.03
CA GLY A 659 -13.72 -13.33 -30.91
C GLY A 659 -14.93 -14.26 -30.71
N GLY A 660 -15.55 -14.70 -31.81
CA GLY A 660 -16.78 -15.50 -31.80
C GLY A 660 -18.08 -14.67 -31.77
N PHE A 661 -17.98 -13.34 -31.63
CA PHE A 661 -19.11 -12.41 -31.60
C PHE A 661 -19.10 -11.40 -32.75
N GLU A 662 -18.40 -11.69 -33.86
CA GLU A 662 -18.19 -10.78 -34.99
C GLU A 662 -19.52 -10.35 -35.65
N LYS A 663 -20.54 -11.21 -35.56
CA LYS A 663 -21.89 -10.97 -36.11
C LYS A 663 -22.87 -10.39 -35.11
N ALA A 664 -22.44 -10.08 -33.88
CA ALA A 664 -23.31 -9.51 -32.87
C ALA A 664 -23.84 -8.13 -33.32
N ALA A 665 -25.17 -7.96 -33.22
CA ALA A 665 -25.85 -6.70 -33.51
C ALA A 665 -25.73 -5.77 -32.29
N LEU A 666 -24.88 -4.75 -32.41
CA LEU A 666 -24.59 -3.82 -31.31
C LEU A 666 -25.64 -2.70 -31.16
N GLY A 667 -26.46 -2.46 -32.19
CA GLY A 667 -27.28 -1.26 -32.28
C GLY A 667 -26.45 0.00 -32.48
N ASP A 668 -27.03 1.17 -32.20
CA ASP A 668 -26.45 2.48 -32.52
C ASP A 668 -26.35 3.38 -31.28
N ASP A 669 -25.35 4.27 -31.27
CA ASP A 669 -25.31 5.36 -30.31
C ASP A 669 -26.27 6.46 -30.76
N THR A 670 -27.32 6.71 -29.97
CA THR A 670 -28.32 7.76 -30.24
C THR A 670 -28.39 8.77 -29.10
N ALA A 671 -29.32 9.72 -29.15
CA ALA A 671 -29.54 10.64 -28.03
C ALA A 671 -30.14 9.96 -26.78
N GLN A 672 -30.65 8.72 -26.90
CA GLN A 672 -31.31 8.00 -25.79
C GLN A 672 -30.79 6.57 -25.59
N THR A 673 -29.88 6.10 -26.44
CA THR A 673 -29.34 4.74 -26.38
C THR A 673 -27.83 4.74 -26.56
N ILE A 674 -27.18 3.76 -25.94
CA ILE A 674 -25.76 3.46 -26.10
C ILE A 674 -25.63 2.08 -26.74
N ALA A 675 -24.90 1.99 -27.85
CA ALA A 675 -24.64 0.75 -28.55
C ALA A 675 -23.91 -0.25 -27.65
N GLY A 676 -24.11 -1.54 -27.93
CA GLY A 676 -23.34 -2.62 -27.33
C GLY A 676 -21.83 -2.37 -27.49
N LEU A 677 -21.09 -2.62 -26.43
CA LEU A 677 -19.64 -2.41 -26.38
C LEU A 677 -19.13 -0.96 -26.55
N SER A 678 -20.01 0.05 -26.51
CA SER A 678 -19.63 1.46 -26.73
C SER A 678 -19.16 2.18 -25.44
N ALA A 679 -18.46 3.30 -25.65
CA ALA A 679 -18.04 4.27 -24.63
C ALA A 679 -18.50 5.67 -25.04
N ARG A 680 -19.11 6.41 -24.12
CA ARG A 680 -19.60 7.78 -24.37
C ARG A 680 -19.29 8.70 -23.21
N LEU A 681 -18.72 9.87 -23.49
CA LEU A 681 -18.34 10.85 -22.48
C LEU A 681 -19.20 12.11 -22.61
N PHE A 682 -19.72 12.59 -21.49
CA PHE A 682 -20.57 13.78 -21.44
C PHE A 682 -19.99 14.80 -20.46
N GLU A 683 -19.92 16.06 -20.90
CA GLU A 683 -19.76 17.20 -20.02
C GLU A 683 -21.14 17.65 -19.55
N VAL A 684 -21.33 17.73 -18.23
CA VAL A 684 -22.61 18.01 -17.59
C VAL A 684 -22.47 19.25 -16.71
N THR A 685 -23.31 20.24 -16.95
CA THR A 685 -23.43 21.43 -16.11
C THR A 685 -24.69 21.35 -15.27
N VAL A 686 -24.57 21.60 -13.97
CA VAL A 686 -25.71 21.70 -13.05
C VAL A 686 -25.96 23.15 -12.64
N VAL A 687 -27.21 23.51 -12.33
CA VAL A 687 -27.59 24.88 -11.93
C VAL A 687 -26.95 25.28 -10.60
N ALA A 688 -26.98 24.37 -9.63
CA ALA A 688 -26.41 24.57 -8.31
C ALA A 688 -25.96 23.22 -7.75
N GLU A 689 -24.66 23.06 -7.55
CA GLU A 689 -24.06 21.91 -6.89
C GLU A 689 -24.58 21.77 -5.46
N THR A 690 -25.19 20.62 -5.15
CA THR A 690 -25.72 20.31 -3.81
C THR A 690 -24.79 19.42 -2.99
N ALA A 691 -23.72 18.89 -3.59
CA ALA A 691 -22.70 18.14 -2.87
C ALA A 691 -21.85 19.08 -2.00
N ALA A 692 -21.63 18.71 -0.75
CA ALA A 692 -20.72 19.45 0.12
C ALA A 692 -19.27 19.09 -0.22
N LEU A 693 -18.35 20.06 -0.18
CA LEU A 693 -16.95 19.81 -0.46
C LEU A 693 -16.21 19.47 0.83
N ILE A 694 -15.46 18.37 0.82
CA ILE A 694 -14.42 18.09 1.81
C ILE A 694 -13.27 19.05 1.49
N CYS A 695 -12.64 19.63 2.52
CA CYS A 695 -11.47 20.50 2.34
C CYS A 695 -10.25 19.67 1.90
N GLU A 696 -9.27 20.31 1.26
CA GLU A 696 -8.02 19.64 0.91
C GLU A 696 -7.32 19.15 2.18
N ILE A 697 -6.84 17.90 2.15
CA ILE A 697 -6.23 17.24 3.31
C ILE A 697 -4.73 17.09 3.09
N ASN A 698 -3.96 17.55 4.07
CA ASN A 698 -2.52 17.28 4.15
C ASN A 698 -2.30 16.03 5.01
N LEU A 699 -1.48 15.09 4.54
CA LEU A 699 -1.23 13.78 5.19
C LEU A 699 -0.33 13.87 6.45
N GLY A 700 -0.34 15.01 7.15
CA GLY A 700 0.43 15.23 8.37
C GLY A 700 1.93 15.39 8.14
N ARG A 701 2.70 15.32 9.24
CA ARG A 701 4.17 15.39 9.24
C ARG A 701 4.74 14.03 9.63
N ALA A 702 5.91 13.71 9.10
CA ALA A 702 6.68 12.55 9.53
C ALA A 702 6.95 12.59 11.05
N PRO A 703 7.01 11.44 11.73
CA PRO A 703 7.40 11.39 13.13
C PRO A 703 8.81 11.97 13.30
N GLN A 704 9.03 12.65 14.44
CA GLN A 704 10.31 13.27 14.78
C GLN A 704 10.71 12.94 16.22
N GLY A 705 11.90 12.34 16.34
CA GLY A 705 12.60 12.12 17.59
C GLY A 705 11.93 11.14 18.54
N LEU A 706 11.24 10.10 18.03
CA LEU A 706 10.62 9.06 18.86
C LEU A 706 11.09 7.67 18.40
N SER A 707 11.79 6.95 19.27
CA SER A 707 12.19 5.56 19.05
C SER A 707 11.33 4.56 19.81
N LEU A 708 11.23 3.36 19.28
CA LEU A 708 10.75 2.18 19.99
C LEU A 708 11.92 1.27 20.40
N SER A 709 11.91 0.78 21.64
CA SER A 709 12.90 -0.20 22.09
C SER A 709 12.46 -1.62 21.73
N PHE A 710 13.32 -2.34 21.01
CA PHE A 710 13.24 -3.78 20.82
C PHE A 710 14.26 -4.47 21.72
N GLY A 711 13.91 -5.63 22.29
CA GLY A 711 14.83 -6.39 23.12
C GLY A 711 16.00 -6.98 22.31
N GLN A 712 15.87 -8.26 21.97
CA GLN A 712 16.80 -8.97 21.09
C GLN A 712 15.99 -9.51 19.91
N PRO A 713 15.60 -8.64 18.95
CA PRO A 713 14.83 -9.08 17.81
C PRO A 713 15.63 -10.11 17.01
N VAL A 714 14.95 -10.96 16.24
CA VAL A 714 15.63 -11.83 15.26
C VAL A 714 16.07 -11.02 14.04
N SER A 715 15.24 -10.05 13.64
CA SER A 715 15.56 -9.10 12.58
C SER A 715 14.78 -7.81 12.78
N LEU A 716 15.44 -6.67 12.61
CA LEU A 716 14.83 -5.34 12.64
C LEU A 716 13.86 -5.14 11.49
N GLU A 717 14.23 -5.62 10.30
CA GLU A 717 13.36 -5.61 9.13
C GLU A 717 12.03 -6.31 9.42
N ARG A 718 12.11 -7.49 10.03
CA ARG A 718 10.91 -8.23 10.42
C ARG A 718 10.05 -7.48 11.42
N GLU A 719 10.64 -6.99 12.52
CA GLU A 719 9.88 -6.29 13.56
C GLU A 719 9.17 -5.03 13.05
N ILE A 720 9.84 -4.26 12.18
CA ILE A 720 9.27 -3.02 11.63
C ILE A 720 8.21 -3.35 10.57
N MET A 721 8.45 -4.31 9.68
CA MET A 721 7.49 -4.63 8.62
C MET A 721 6.22 -5.28 9.15
N LEU A 722 6.32 -6.00 10.27
CA LEU A 722 5.18 -6.54 10.99
C LEU A 722 4.40 -5.51 11.82
N ARG A 723 4.82 -4.24 11.81
CA ARG A 723 4.13 -3.07 12.38
C ARG A 723 3.77 -2.08 11.25
N PRO A 724 2.60 -2.23 10.61
CA PRO A 724 2.24 -1.46 9.41
C PRO A 724 2.28 0.06 9.62
N SER A 725 1.96 0.55 10.82
CA SER A 725 1.99 1.96 11.19
C SER A 725 3.32 2.45 11.77
N PHE A 726 4.37 1.62 11.85
CA PHE A 726 5.63 1.96 12.52
C PHE A 726 6.19 3.34 12.13
N LEU A 727 6.34 3.60 10.83
CA LEU A 727 6.90 4.86 10.31
C LEU A 727 5.96 6.08 10.40
N GLN A 728 4.73 5.88 10.89
CA GLN A 728 3.81 6.97 11.23
C GLN A 728 4.08 7.51 12.64
N HIS A 729 4.58 6.65 13.54
CA HIS A 729 4.80 6.98 14.96
C HIS A 729 6.28 7.10 15.33
N TYR A 730 7.15 6.35 14.65
CA TYR A 730 8.56 6.20 15.00
C TYR A 730 9.48 6.54 13.84
N ASP A 731 10.62 7.14 14.17
CA ASP A 731 11.73 7.42 13.25
C ASP A 731 13.05 6.83 13.79
N GLY A 732 12.97 5.78 14.61
CA GLY A 732 14.14 5.05 15.08
C GLY A 732 13.85 3.94 16.08
N VAL A 733 14.90 3.21 16.41
CA VAL A 733 14.86 1.98 17.21
C VAL A 733 16.02 1.94 18.21
N LYS A 734 15.80 1.28 19.35
CA LYS A 734 16.84 0.90 20.31
C LYS A 734 16.87 -0.61 20.42
N VAL A 735 18.06 -1.24 20.41
CA VAL A 735 18.22 -2.70 20.56
C VAL A 735 19.24 -3.04 21.63
N SER A 736 19.15 -4.21 22.25
CA SER A 736 20.21 -4.72 23.13
C SER A 736 21.53 -4.92 22.37
N TRP A 737 22.68 -4.68 23.02
CA TRP A 737 24.01 -5.02 22.51
C TRP A 737 24.15 -6.50 22.15
N ARG A 738 23.34 -7.38 22.77
CA ARG A 738 23.33 -8.81 22.46
C ARG A 738 22.89 -9.08 21.03
N TYR A 739 22.05 -8.22 20.46
CA TYR A 739 21.69 -8.28 19.04
C TYR A 739 22.92 -8.16 18.14
N PHE A 740 23.81 -7.21 18.44
CA PHE A 740 25.08 -7.05 17.73
C PHE A 740 26.06 -8.18 18.07
N ALA A 741 26.00 -8.73 19.28
CA ALA A 741 26.87 -9.83 19.68
C ALA A 741 26.53 -11.13 18.94
N SER A 742 25.24 -11.41 18.70
CA SER A 742 24.76 -12.65 18.10
C SER A 742 24.83 -12.69 16.56
N HIS A 743 25.06 -11.56 15.90
CA HIS A 743 25.08 -11.46 14.44
C HIS A 743 26.45 -11.12 13.88
N GLU A 744 26.75 -11.57 12.67
CA GLU A 744 27.99 -11.22 11.97
C GLU A 744 27.94 -9.78 11.45
N SER A 745 29.12 -9.15 11.31
CA SER A 745 29.22 -7.75 10.88
C SER A 745 28.61 -7.50 9.50
N ALA A 746 28.79 -8.43 8.55
CA ALA A 746 28.25 -8.30 7.20
C ALA A 746 26.70 -8.33 7.19
N TRP A 747 26.12 -9.21 7.99
CA TRP A 747 24.66 -9.30 8.13
C TRP A 747 24.07 -8.02 8.75
N LEU A 748 24.70 -7.50 9.81
CA LEU A 748 24.28 -6.23 10.43
C LEU A 748 24.38 -5.05 9.46
N GLN A 749 25.41 -5.01 8.60
CA GLN A 749 25.54 -3.98 7.58
C GLN A 749 24.39 -4.01 6.56
N GLU A 750 23.99 -5.18 6.09
CA GLU A 750 22.87 -5.32 5.16
C GLU A 750 21.55 -4.90 5.80
N GLU A 751 21.31 -5.32 7.04
CA GLU A 751 20.08 -5.01 7.75
C GLU A 751 19.98 -3.51 8.12
N ILE A 752 21.07 -2.91 8.58
CA ILE A 752 21.10 -1.49 8.95
C ILE A 752 21.08 -0.60 7.69
N LYS A 753 21.64 -1.08 6.58
CA LYS A 753 21.46 -0.42 5.28
C LYS A 753 19.97 -0.35 4.93
N TRP A 754 19.23 -1.46 5.05
CA TRP A 754 17.78 -1.45 4.83
C TRP A 754 17.08 -0.47 5.79
N LEU A 755 17.43 -0.47 7.08
CA LEU A 755 16.83 0.45 8.06
C LEU A 755 17.06 1.93 7.69
N THR A 756 18.25 2.26 7.19
CA THR A 756 18.61 3.61 6.74
C THR A 756 17.79 4.03 5.51
N GLU A 757 17.37 3.08 4.67
CA GLU A 757 16.44 3.30 3.55
C GLU A 757 15.00 3.56 4.05
N GLN A 758 14.66 3.14 5.28
CA GLN A 758 13.36 3.32 5.96
C GLN A 758 13.32 4.55 6.89
N PRO A 759 13.94 5.67 6.47
CA PRO A 759 14.32 6.84 7.29
C PRO A 759 14.22 6.68 8.83
N ALA A 760 14.90 5.67 9.41
CA ALA A 760 14.87 5.36 10.84
C ALA A 760 16.28 5.20 11.43
N ASP A 761 16.51 5.79 12.61
CA ASP A 761 17.79 5.71 13.33
C ASP A 761 17.91 4.43 14.20
N LEU A 762 19.13 4.04 14.54
CA LEU A 762 19.41 2.90 15.45
C LEU A 762 20.31 3.32 16.61
N SER A 763 19.99 2.83 17.81
CA SER A 763 20.82 2.93 19.02
C SER A 763 21.01 1.57 19.69
N VAL A 764 22.18 1.36 20.32
CA VAL A 764 22.55 0.08 20.94
C VAL A 764 22.64 0.21 22.45
N ASP A 765 21.88 -0.59 23.19
CA ASP A 765 21.81 -0.56 24.64
C ASP A 765 22.65 -1.68 25.28
N PHE A 766 23.69 -1.29 26.01
CA PHE A 766 24.54 -2.21 26.77
C PHE A 766 24.00 -2.50 28.17
N THR A 767 22.92 -1.84 28.59
CA THR A 767 22.43 -1.85 29.97
C THR A 767 22.13 -3.26 30.46
N ASP A 768 21.51 -4.12 29.66
CA ASP A 768 21.20 -5.50 30.04
C ASP A 768 22.45 -6.38 30.24
N GLY A 769 23.56 -6.07 29.58
CA GLY A 769 24.86 -6.75 29.74
C GLY A 769 25.70 -6.27 30.91
N LEU A 770 25.48 -5.06 31.43
CA LEU A 770 26.31 -4.46 32.49
C LEU A 770 25.89 -4.93 33.90
N ASN A 771 25.70 -6.23 34.07
CA ASN A 771 25.29 -6.88 35.31
C ASN A 771 26.45 -7.19 36.26
N GLY A 772 27.70 -6.90 35.88
CA GLY A 772 28.90 -7.13 36.68
C GLY A 772 29.37 -8.60 36.71
N TYR A 773 28.44 -9.56 36.66
CA TYR A 773 28.68 -10.99 36.44
C TYR A 773 27.38 -11.68 35.96
N PRO A 774 27.41 -12.59 34.97
CA PRO A 774 28.60 -13.14 34.30
C PRO A 774 29.06 -12.36 33.07
N ASP A 775 28.36 -11.29 32.67
CA ASP A 775 28.58 -10.64 31.38
C ASP A 775 29.60 -9.49 31.46
N LEU A 776 29.16 -8.24 31.35
CA LEU A 776 30.04 -7.06 31.24
C LEU A 776 30.19 -6.37 32.59
N VAL A 777 31.40 -5.91 32.88
CA VAL A 777 31.75 -5.11 34.07
C VAL A 777 32.40 -3.79 33.67
N LEU A 778 32.06 -2.70 34.37
CA LEU A 778 32.70 -1.39 34.27
C LEU A 778 33.51 -1.10 35.54
N SER A 779 34.43 -1.99 35.87
CA SER A 779 35.30 -1.87 37.03
C SER A 779 36.66 -2.49 36.73
N ASP A 780 37.74 -1.77 37.00
CA ASP A 780 39.11 -2.27 36.90
C ASP A 780 39.63 -2.89 38.21
N SER A 781 38.75 -3.09 39.20
CA SER A 781 39.05 -3.87 40.40
C SER A 781 39.41 -5.33 40.08
N PHE A 782 39.01 -5.82 38.90
CA PHE A 782 39.41 -7.11 38.33
C PHE A 782 39.96 -6.87 36.90
N PRO A 783 41.28 -6.64 36.75
CA PRO A 783 41.86 -6.22 35.47
C PRO A 783 41.59 -7.19 34.31
N GLU A 784 41.56 -8.49 34.57
CA GLU A 784 41.28 -9.52 33.56
C GLU A 784 39.84 -9.44 33.05
N LEU A 785 38.85 -9.44 33.96
CA LEU A 785 37.42 -9.29 33.62
C LEU A 785 37.13 -7.94 32.95
N TRP A 786 37.80 -6.88 33.37
CA TRP A 786 37.72 -5.58 32.72
C TRP A 786 38.28 -5.62 31.29
N ALA A 787 39.45 -6.23 31.09
CA ALA A 787 40.04 -6.38 29.77
C ALA A 787 39.14 -7.20 28.84
N GLU A 788 38.51 -8.27 29.33
CA GLU A 788 37.53 -9.06 28.60
C GLU A 788 36.28 -8.25 28.23
N SER A 789 35.71 -7.51 29.20
CA SER A 789 34.53 -6.65 29.00
C SER A 789 34.82 -5.53 28.00
N ARG A 790 35.95 -4.84 28.14
CA ARG A 790 36.39 -3.78 27.21
C ARG A 790 36.62 -4.34 25.81
N ALA A 791 37.24 -5.52 25.69
CA ALA A 791 37.40 -6.18 24.40
C ALA A 791 36.05 -6.54 23.77
N ALA A 792 35.09 -7.02 24.56
CA ALA A 792 33.73 -7.29 24.08
C ALA A 792 33.01 -6.01 23.62
N ILE A 793 33.05 -4.94 24.42
CA ILE A 793 32.48 -3.64 24.08
C ILE A 793 33.12 -3.10 22.79
N ASN A 794 34.45 -3.14 22.67
CA ASN A 794 35.14 -2.64 21.49
C ASN A 794 34.80 -3.45 20.23
N ARG A 795 34.59 -4.77 20.33
CA ARG A 795 34.07 -5.57 19.20
C ARG A 795 32.68 -5.11 18.76
N ILE A 796 31.81 -4.74 19.69
CA ILE A 796 30.49 -4.20 19.35
C ILE A 796 30.62 -2.80 18.75
N PHE A 797 31.49 -1.94 19.29
CA PHE A 797 31.77 -0.64 18.69
C PHE A 797 32.34 -0.77 17.27
N ASP A 798 33.19 -1.76 17.00
CA ASP A 798 33.66 -2.05 15.64
C ASP A 798 32.49 -2.41 14.72
N LYS A 799 31.55 -3.25 15.17
CA LYS A 799 30.34 -3.59 14.41
C LYS A 799 29.42 -2.39 14.19
N MET A 800 29.20 -1.58 15.23
CA MET A 800 28.42 -0.34 15.15
C MET A 800 29.02 0.62 14.12
N ALA A 801 30.32 0.87 14.20
CA ALA A 801 31.03 1.72 13.25
C ALA A 801 30.94 1.18 11.82
N ALA A 802 31.13 -0.13 11.64
CA ALA A 802 31.03 -0.79 10.35
C ALA A 802 29.63 -0.68 9.74
N ALA A 803 28.57 -0.62 10.56
CA ALA A 803 27.19 -0.45 10.13
C ALA A 803 26.70 1.01 10.16
N GLY A 804 27.54 1.97 10.57
CA GLY A 804 27.18 3.40 10.62
C GLY A 804 26.35 3.83 11.84
N VAL A 805 26.26 3.01 12.88
CA VAL A 805 25.50 3.28 14.11
C VAL A 805 26.32 4.11 15.10
N LYS A 806 25.74 5.19 15.60
CA LYS A 806 26.47 6.22 16.35
C LYS A 806 26.12 6.33 17.83
N ASP A 807 25.02 5.74 18.27
CA ASP A 807 24.51 5.96 19.62
C ASP A 807 24.53 4.67 20.46
N ALA A 808 25.20 4.73 21.61
CA ALA A 808 25.28 3.63 22.56
C ALA A 808 24.74 4.04 23.93
N VAL A 809 23.82 3.28 24.51
CA VAL A 809 23.26 3.51 25.85
C VAL A 809 23.99 2.63 26.87
N PHE A 810 24.41 3.23 27.98
CA PHE A 810 25.14 2.57 29.06
C PHE A 810 24.51 2.87 30.42
N SER A 811 24.81 2.02 31.39
CA SER A 811 24.53 2.25 32.82
C SER A 811 25.69 1.76 33.68
N PRO A 812 25.81 2.19 34.94
CA PRO A 812 26.83 1.65 35.84
C PRO A 812 26.71 0.14 36.00
N SER A 813 27.83 -0.55 36.16
CA SER A 813 27.83 -1.97 36.56
C SER A 813 27.53 -2.13 38.06
N ILE A 814 27.10 -3.32 38.45
CA ILE A 814 26.95 -3.69 39.87
C ILE A 814 28.31 -3.55 40.58
N THR A 815 28.33 -2.94 41.77
CA THR A 815 29.48 -3.04 42.70
C THR A 815 29.14 -3.88 43.91
N ILE A 816 30.13 -4.62 44.41
CA ILE A 816 30.03 -5.35 45.67
C ILE A 816 30.07 -4.33 46.84
N PRO A 817 29.07 -4.29 47.73
CA PRO A 817 29.05 -3.35 48.85
C PRO A 817 30.25 -3.52 49.81
N GLY A 818 30.83 -2.41 50.26
CA GLY A 818 31.72 -2.36 51.44
C GLY A 818 33.23 -2.49 51.21
N LYS A 819 33.72 -2.48 49.96
CA LYS A 819 35.15 -2.63 49.66
C LYS A 819 35.90 -1.32 49.43
N ASP A 820 35.27 -0.33 48.80
CA ASP A 820 35.86 0.97 48.44
C ASP A 820 35.00 2.14 48.95
N SER A 821 35.61 3.31 49.20
CA SER A 821 34.87 4.53 49.56
C SER A 821 34.04 5.08 48.39
N PRO A 822 32.92 5.79 48.63
CA PRO A 822 32.12 6.39 47.56
C PRO A 822 32.94 7.29 46.62
N GLU A 823 33.87 8.10 47.16
CA GLU A 823 34.73 9.00 46.38
C GLU A 823 35.74 8.24 45.50
N GLU A 824 36.18 7.07 45.96
CA GLU A 824 37.04 6.18 45.18
C GLU A 824 36.27 5.53 44.03
N GLN A 825 35.05 5.05 44.29
CA GLN A 825 34.17 4.51 43.25
C GLN A 825 33.87 5.53 42.15
N GLN A 826 33.61 6.78 42.52
CA GLN A 826 33.40 7.86 41.54
C GLN A 826 34.67 8.15 40.71
N ARG A 827 35.85 8.20 41.34
CA ARG A 827 37.13 8.38 40.62
C ARG A 827 37.40 7.25 39.64
N LEU A 828 37.18 6.01 40.05
CA LEU A 828 37.35 4.82 39.20
C LEU A 828 36.38 4.86 38.02
N PHE A 829 35.12 5.19 38.29
CA PHE A 829 34.10 5.34 37.26
C PHE A 829 34.46 6.43 36.22
N ILE A 830 34.88 7.63 36.67
CA ILE A 830 35.32 8.71 35.78
C ILE A 830 36.49 8.24 34.89
N ARG A 831 37.46 7.52 35.46
CA ARG A 831 38.60 6.97 34.71
C ARG A 831 38.12 5.98 33.64
N ILE A 832 37.27 5.03 34.00
CA ILE A 832 36.76 3.99 33.10
C ILE A 832 35.94 4.62 31.98
N MET A 833 35.04 5.55 32.30
CA MET A 833 34.23 6.24 31.30
C MET A 833 35.08 7.13 30.38
N THR A 834 36.16 7.74 30.87
CA THR A 834 37.12 8.48 30.03
C THR A 834 37.80 7.56 29.02
N ILE A 835 38.17 6.34 29.44
CA ILE A 835 38.79 5.34 28.55
C ILE A 835 37.76 4.88 27.49
N LEU A 836 36.57 4.46 27.92
CA LEU A 836 35.53 3.99 27.00
C LEU A 836 35.07 5.07 26.02
N ALA A 837 34.92 6.32 26.48
CA ALA A 837 34.55 7.42 25.60
C ALA A 837 35.62 7.68 24.52
N ARG A 838 36.91 7.47 24.82
CA ARG A 838 37.98 7.55 23.80
C ARG A 838 37.89 6.42 22.80
N ASP A 839 37.72 5.18 23.26
CA ASP A 839 37.54 4.02 22.38
C ASP A 839 36.32 4.19 21.45
N ALA A 840 35.23 4.74 21.98
CA ALA A 840 34.03 5.09 21.21
C ALA A 840 34.26 6.25 20.23
N ALA A 841 35.01 7.28 20.64
CA ALA A 841 35.30 8.45 19.81
C ALA A 841 36.13 8.10 18.56
N GLU A 842 37.06 7.14 18.66
CA GLU A 842 37.80 6.60 17.50
C GLU A 842 36.89 6.04 16.40
N ARG A 843 35.64 5.69 16.78
CA ARG A 843 34.62 5.09 15.93
C ARG A 843 33.43 6.00 15.68
N ALA A 844 33.53 7.28 16.07
CA ALA A 844 32.46 8.28 16.00
C ALA A 844 31.18 7.89 16.76
N ILE A 845 31.32 7.15 17.87
CA ILE A 845 30.21 6.71 18.72
C ILE A 845 30.06 7.67 19.92
N THR A 846 28.81 8.04 20.20
CA THR A 846 28.37 8.78 21.39
C THR A 846 27.82 7.81 22.43
N ILE A 847 28.30 7.92 23.66
CA ILE A 847 27.84 7.15 24.81
C ILE A 847 26.83 7.99 25.58
N HIS A 848 25.62 7.45 25.78
CA HIS A 848 24.54 8.01 26.58
C HIS A 848 24.42 7.25 27.89
N MET A 849 24.80 7.89 29.01
CA MET A 849 24.91 7.24 30.31
C MET A 849 23.70 7.53 31.20
N GLN A 850 22.96 6.49 31.60
CA GLN A 850 21.86 6.58 32.56
C GLN A 850 22.28 6.12 33.97
N ILE A 851 21.50 6.48 34.97
CA ILE A 851 21.60 5.87 36.32
C ILE A 851 20.94 4.49 36.33
N LYS A 852 21.28 3.64 37.31
CA LYS A 852 20.57 2.38 37.59
C LYS A 852 20.57 2.11 39.11
N PRO A 853 19.50 2.49 39.82
CA PRO A 853 19.43 2.44 41.30
C PRO A 853 19.73 1.07 41.92
N GLY A 854 19.35 -0.01 41.23
CA GLY A 854 19.63 -1.39 41.66
C GLY A 854 21.09 -1.83 41.53
N ARG A 855 21.94 -1.05 40.85
CA ARG A 855 23.37 -1.34 40.65
C ARG A 855 24.27 -0.40 41.44
N GLN A 856 23.95 0.89 41.41
CA GLN A 856 24.62 1.96 42.14
C GLN A 856 23.59 2.87 42.76
N LYS A 857 23.82 3.29 44.00
CA LYS A 857 22.97 4.26 44.71
C LYS A 857 23.34 5.71 44.37
N TRP A 858 23.69 5.99 43.12
CA TRP A 858 24.02 7.34 42.66
C TRP A 858 22.77 8.08 42.20
N SER A 859 22.69 9.36 42.54
CA SER A 859 21.68 10.30 42.02
C SER A 859 22.00 10.69 40.58
N SER A 860 21.01 11.20 39.85
CA SER A 860 21.23 11.75 38.51
C SER A 860 22.17 12.95 38.53
N ILE A 861 22.12 13.76 39.60
CA ILE A 861 23.02 14.91 39.80
C ILE A 861 24.48 14.44 39.91
N THR A 862 24.74 13.44 40.75
CA THR A 862 26.09 12.87 40.90
C THR A 862 26.58 12.26 39.57
N MET A 863 25.71 11.59 38.82
CA MET A 863 26.06 11.11 37.49
C MET A 863 26.47 12.27 36.56
N LEU A 864 25.67 13.33 36.47
CA LEU A 864 25.97 14.52 35.66
C LEU A 864 27.33 15.15 36.02
N GLU A 865 27.64 15.28 37.31
CA GLU A 865 28.92 15.79 37.79
C GLU A 865 30.10 14.92 37.36
N MET A 866 29.95 13.60 37.43
CA MET A 866 30.98 12.65 36.99
C MET A 866 31.20 12.72 35.47
N LEU A 867 30.12 12.79 34.67
CA LEU A 867 30.24 12.91 33.20
C LEU A 867 30.93 14.23 32.80
N ARG A 868 30.58 15.35 33.45
CA ARG A 868 31.24 16.64 33.26
C ARG A 868 32.72 16.59 33.65
N SER A 869 33.04 15.87 34.72
CA SER A 869 34.43 15.69 35.20
C SER A 869 35.28 14.83 34.26
N ALA A 870 34.69 13.86 33.54
CA ALA A 870 35.38 13.09 32.51
C ALA A 870 35.76 13.94 31.29
N GLY A 871 35.02 15.03 31.04
CA GLY A 871 35.36 16.05 30.03
C GLY A 871 35.40 15.55 28.59
N GLN A 872 34.58 14.55 28.24
CA GLN A 872 34.50 13.97 26.88
C GLN A 872 33.23 14.45 26.15
N ASN A 873 33.36 14.97 24.93
CA ASN A 873 32.24 15.56 24.18
C ASN A 873 31.22 14.54 23.66
N ASN A 874 31.65 13.30 23.45
CA ASN A 874 30.84 12.16 23.04
C ASN A 874 30.33 11.34 24.24
N LEU A 875 30.41 11.87 25.46
CA LEU A 875 29.83 11.30 26.65
C LEU A 875 28.67 12.20 27.12
N ARG A 876 27.45 11.70 26.99
CA ARG A 876 26.20 12.43 27.25
C ARG A 876 25.41 11.75 28.36
N PHE A 877 24.54 12.52 29.00
CA PHE A 877 23.60 12.00 29.98
C PHE A 877 22.36 11.44 29.29
N CYS A 878 21.88 10.29 29.78
CA CYS A 878 20.64 9.65 29.36
C CYS A 878 19.66 9.66 30.53
N LEU A 879 18.57 10.40 30.40
CA LEU A 879 17.55 10.46 31.45
C LEU A 879 16.61 9.26 31.31
N ASN A 880 16.59 8.36 32.30
CA ASN A 880 15.57 7.33 32.40
C ASN A 880 14.52 7.73 33.44
N THR A 881 13.26 7.86 33.01
CA THR A 881 12.18 8.37 33.85
C THR A 881 11.88 7.44 35.02
N ALA A 882 11.78 6.14 34.78
CA ALA A 882 11.53 5.18 35.84
C ALA A 882 12.66 5.17 36.86
N HIS A 883 13.92 5.16 36.42
CA HIS A 883 15.06 5.15 37.34
C HIS A 883 15.13 6.38 38.24
N SER A 884 14.77 7.56 37.71
CA SER A 884 14.71 8.80 38.50
C SER A 884 13.59 8.73 39.54
N LEU A 885 12.39 8.30 39.12
CA LEU A 885 11.24 8.15 40.00
C LEU A 885 11.49 7.12 41.13
N LEU A 886 12.19 6.02 40.82
CA LEU A 886 12.54 4.97 41.79
C LEU A 886 13.34 5.47 43.00
N ILE A 887 14.12 6.54 42.82
CA ILE A 887 14.94 7.15 43.89
C ILE A 887 14.36 8.47 44.41
N GLY A 888 13.13 8.81 44.00
CA GLY A 888 12.43 10.03 44.44
C GLY A 888 12.93 11.32 43.78
N GLU A 889 13.64 11.22 42.65
CA GLU A 889 14.02 12.39 41.86
C GLU A 889 12.86 12.84 40.95
N ASP A 890 12.84 14.14 40.67
CA ASP A 890 11.91 14.77 39.74
C ASP A 890 12.54 14.82 38.34
N PRO A 891 12.07 14.01 37.37
CA PRO A 891 12.69 13.95 36.05
C PRO A 891 12.78 15.30 35.33
N VAL A 892 11.81 16.20 35.55
CA VAL A 892 11.78 17.52 34.89
C VAL A 892 12.97 18.36 35.36
N LYS A 893 13.20 18.41 36.67
CA LYS A 893 14.34 19.13 37.26
C LYS A 893 15.67 18.54 36.84
N ILE A 894 15.76 17.21 36.73
CA ILE A 894 16.97 16.56 36.24
C ILE A 894 17.26 16.95 34.78
N LEU A 895 16.24 16.98 33.92
CA LEU A 895 16.38 17.43 32.54
C LEU A 895 16.86 18.90 32.47
N GLU A 896 16.28 19.79 33.26
CA GLU A 896 16.70 21.20 33.36
C GLU A 896 18.17 21.33 33.80
N LEU A 897 18.59 20.55 34.79
CA LEU A 897 19.98 20.55 35.29
C LEU A 897 20.96 19.95 34.28
N ALA A 898 20.51 18.97 33.50
CA ALA A 898 21.33 18.35 32.46
C ALA A 898 21.56 19.31 31.28
N GLY A 899 20.53 20.06 30.86
CA GLY A 899 20.59 20.96 29.70
C GLY A 899 21.11 20.24 28.46
N ASP A 900 22.04 20.88 27.73
CA ASP A 900 22.66 20.33 26.51
C ASP A 900 23.49 19.06 26.74
N CYS A 901 23.74 18.67 28.00
CA CYS A 901 24.39 17.41 28.32
C CYS A 901 23.46 16.20 28.12
N CYS A 902 22.13 16.39 28.16
CA CYS A 902 21.16 15.33 27.92
C CYS A 902 21.06 15.02 26.42
N GLY A 903 21.48 13.81 26.03
CA GLY A 903 21.42 13.36 24.64
C GLY A 903 20.15 12.57 24.31
N MET A 904 19.57 11.88 25.30
CA MET A 904 18.45 10.95 25.10
C MET A 904 17.60 10.84 26.37
N ILE A 905 16.31 10.59 26.20
CA ILE A 905 15.34 10.35 27.28
C ILE A 905 14.67 8.99 27.05
N LEU A 906 14.84 8.07 28.01
CA LEU A 906 14.18 6.78 28.05
C LEU A 906 12.89 6.89 28.88
N LEU A 907 11.77 6.57 28.27
CA LEU A 907 10.44 6.74 28.82
C LEU A 907 9.86 5.38 29.21
N SER A 908 9.67 5.21 30.51
CA SER A 908 8.99 4.07 31.15
C SER A 908 8.54 4.48 32.56
N THR A 909 7.75 3.63 33.23
CA THR A 909 7.34 3.87 34.62
C THR A 909 7.73 2.72 35.56
N PRO A 910 7.92 3.01 36.86
CA PRO A 910 8.25 1.96 37.83
C PRO A 910 7.01 1.16 38.24
N GLY A 911 7.21 -0.13 38.50
CA GLY A 911 6.22 -1.01 39.10
C GLY A 911 6.35 -1.03 40.62
N GLN A 912 5.22 -0.87 41.32
CA GLN A 912 5.12 -0.95 42.77
C GLN A 912 4.15 -2.05 43.20
N ASP A 913 4.52 -2.82 44.21
CA ASP A 913 3.63 -3.79 44.83
C ASP A 913 2.58 -3.12 45.74
N GLU A 914 1.71 -3.92 46.36
CA GLU A 914 0.65 -3.43 47.27
C GLU A 914 1.18 -2.70 48.52
N PHE A 915 2.47 -2.83 48.82
CA PHE A 915 3.17 -2.17 49.92
C PHE A 915 3.99 -0.95 49.47
N GLY A 916 3.92 -0.58 48.19
CA GLY A 916 4.69 0.52 47.61
C GLY A 916 6.16 0.19 47.36
N GLN A 917 6.55 -1.09 47.35
CA GLN A 917 7.91 -1.51 47.06
C GLN A 917 8.11 -1.64 45.56
N ASN A 918 9.22 -1.06 45.08
CA ASN A 918 9.53 -1.07 43.66
C ASN A 918 10.04 -2.45 43.20
N TYR A 919 9.51 -3.00 42.10
CA TYR A 919 9.94 -4.27 41.52
C TYR A 919 10.31 -4.22 40.03
N ASP A 920 9.87 -3.20 39.29
CA ASP A 920 10.17 -3.00 37.85
C ASP A 920 10.45 -1.52 37.54
N ALA A 921 11.16 -1.26 36.45
CA ALA A 921 11.45 0.05 35.88
C ALA A 921 11.02 0.19 34.41
N HIS A 922 10.33 -0.79 33.83
CA HIS A 922 10.02 -0.84 32.39
C HIS A 922 8.52 -1.07 32.14
N LEU A 923 7.65 -0.54 32.99
CA LEU A 923 6.21 -0.58 32.72
C LEU A 923 5.80 0.52 31.73
N PRO A 924 4.74 0.29 30.93
CA PRO A 924 4.18 1.30 30.02
C PRO A 924 3.86 2.64 30.70
N LEU A 925 3.82 3.70 29.92
CA LEU A 925 3.48 5.07 30.36
C LEU A 925 1.97 5.23 30.50
N SER A 926 1.23 4.83 29.48
CA SER A 926 -0.22 4.96 29.40
C SER A 926 -0.89 4.12 30.50
N GLY A 927 -1.83 4.74 31.21
CA GLY A 927 -2.49 4.12 32.36
C GLY A 927 -1.66 4.08 33.66
N SER A 928 -0.40 4.50 33.63
CA SER A 928 0.45 4.58 34.83
C SER A 928 0.05 5.76 35.74
N PRO A 929 0.11 5.60 37.08
CA PRO A 929 -0.14 6.72 38.01
C PRO A 929 0.88 7.86 37.86
N PHE A 930 2.04 7.60 37.24
CA PHE A 930 3.09 8.60 36.99
C PHE A 930 2.88 9.40 35.70
N ALA A 931 1.95 8.99 34.82
CA ALA A 931 1.74 9.61 33.51
C ALA A 931 1.46 11.13 33.56
N PRO A 932 0.65 11.67 34.50
CA PRO A 932 0.42 13.11 34.59
C PRO A 932 1.71 13.92 34.81
N GLY A 933 2.62 13.43 35.64
CA GLY A 933 3.90 14.10 35.94
C GLY A 933 4.90 14.05 34.77
N LEU A 934 4.83 13.03 33.93
CA LEU A 934 5.72 12.89 32.77
C LEU A 934 5.32 13.74 31.56
N SER A 935 4.09 14.27 31.54
CA SER A 935 3.62 15.15 30.46
C SER A 935 4.44 16.43 30.36
N GLU A 936 4.85 17.01 31.49
CA GLU A 936 5.70 18.21 31.52
C GLU A 936 7.12 17.89 31.00
N LEU A 937 7.68 16.75 31.40
CA LEU A 937 8.97 16.29 30.92
C LEU A 937 8.99 16.12 29.41
N ILE A 938 7.98 15.47 28.83
CA ILE A 938 7.89 15.24 27.38
C ILE A 938 7.87 16.57 26.63
N ARG A 939 7.17 17.60 27.16
CA ARG A 939 7.18 18.95 26.59
C ARG A 939 8.56 19.59 26.71
N ALA A 940 9.17 19.57 27.90
CA ALA A 940 10.49 20.15 28.13
C ALA A 940 11.57 19.48 27.26
N GLY A 941 11.45 18.16 27.06
CA GLY A 941 12.39 17.31 26.34
C GLY A 941 12.13 17.16 24.83
N ALA A 942 11.25 17.96 24.23
CA ALA A 942 10.87 17.76 22.83
C ALA A 942 12.01 17.97 21.82
N GLY A 943 13.13 18.57 22.23
CA GLY A 943 14.34 18.72 21.41
C GLY A 943 15.30 17.52 21.51
N GLN A 944 15.05 16.58 22.41
CA GLN A 944 15.84 15.38 22.61
C GLN A 944 15.20 14.17 21.93
N ARG A 945 16.03 13.15 21.67
CA ARG A 945 15.53 11.83 21.26
C ARG A 945 14.76 11.20 22.42
N LEU A 946 13.47 10.95 22.22
CA LEU A 946 12.63 10.18 23.14
C LEU A 946 12.66 8.71 22.73
N VAL A 947 12.73 7.80 23.69
CA VAL A 947 12.71 6.36 23.45
C VAL A 947 11.67 5.73 24.36
N LEU A 948 10.68 5.05 23.78
CA LEU A 948 9.77 4.17 24.52
C LEU A 948 10.55 2.94 24.99
N ASP A 949 10.82 2.88 26.29
CA ASP A 949 11.72 1.89 26.93
C ASP A 949 10.98 0.93 27.86
N ALA A 950 9.66 0.82 27.71
CA ALA A 950 8.87 -0.17 28.42
C ALA A 950 8.97 -1.56 27.78
N ALA A 951 8.73 -2.60 28.59
CA ALA A 951 8.60 -3.98 28.15
C ALA A 951 7.15 -4.25 27.75
N TYR A 952 6.82 -4.03 26.49
CA TYR A 952 5.47 -4.23 25.96
C TYR A 952 5.17 -5.71 25.72
N SER A 953 3.99 -6.16 26.17
CA SER A 953 3.49 -7.52 25.90
C SER A 953 2.78 -7.66 24.56
N GLN A 954 2.34 -6.53 23.97
CA GLN A 954 1.56 -6.48 22.72
C GLN A 954 1.72 -5.10 22.06
N GLU A 955 1.56 -5.06 20.73
CA GLU A 955 1.68 -3.85 19.89
C GLU A 955 0.66 -2.76 20.28
N ASP A 956 -0.50 -3.15 20.80
CA ASP A 956 -1.53 -2.22 21.27
C ASP A 956 -1.07 -1.35 22.45
N ASP A 957 -0.22 -1.89 23.33
CA ASP A 957 0.35 -1.11 24.45
C ASP A 957 1.46 -0.17 23.96
N GLU A 958 2.21 -0.59 22.94
CA GLU A 958 3.19 0.26 22.25
C GLU A 958 2.47 1.50 21.66
N TYR A 959 1.38 1.27 20.92
CA TYR A 959 0.59 2.35 20.32
C TYR A 959 0.02 3.31 21.37
N ARG A 960 -0.54 2.81 22.48
CA ARG A 960 -1.12 3.68 23.53
C ARG A 960 -0.10 4.66 24.10
N ASP A 961 1.14 4.23 24.26
CA ASP A 961 2.24 5.08 24.71
C ASP A 961 2.64 6.10 23.63
N ALA A 962 2.74 5.68 22.36
CA ALA A 962 3.00 6.58 21.25
C ALA A 962 1.92 7.67 21.12
N ALA A 963 0.64 7.28 21.11
CA ALA A 963 -0.50 8.18 21.05
C ALA A 963 -0.54 9.16 22.23
N PHE A 964 -0.17 8.69 23.44
CA PHE A 964 -0.04 9.56 24.61
C PHE A 964 1.03 10.65 24.39
N ILE A 965 2.20 10.30 23.86
CA ILE A 965 3.28 11.25 23.56
C ILE A 965 2.88 12.23 22.45
N GLU A 966 2.29 11.74 21.37
CA GLU A 966 1.87 12.57 20.23
C GLU A 966 0.85 13.61 20.66
N LYS A 967 -0.14 13.23 21.47
CA LYS A 967 -1.11 14.16 22.04
C LYS A 967 -0.43 15.31 22.81
N ILE A 968 0.56 14.98 23.65
CA ILE A 968 1.31 15.97 24.42
C ILE A 968 2.13 16.90 23.51
N LYS A 969 2.75 16.37 22.45
CA LYS A 969 3.52 17.15 21.46
C LYS A 969 2.61 18.11 20.68
N ASN A 970 1.39 17.68 20.33
CA ASN A 970 0.43 18.47 19.55
C ASN A 970 -0.25 19.58 20.38
N ASP A 971 -0.51 19.37 21.67
CA ASP A 971 -1.06 20.40 22.59
C ASP A 971 -0.12 21.61 22.82
N ARG A 972 1.06 21.62 22.18
CA ARG A 972 2.10 22.66 22.29
C ARG A 972 1.99 23.74 21.21
N ILE A 973 1.10 23.56 20.24
CA ILE A 973 0.74 24.50 19.15
C ILE A 973 -0.57 25.18 19.53
#